data_AF-A0A1C2D3N1-F1
#
_entry.id   AF-A0A1C2D3N1-F1
#
_cell.length_a   1.000
_cell.length_b   1.000
_cell.length_c   1.000
_cell.angle_alpha   90.00
_cell.angle_beta   90.00
_cell.angle_gamma   90.00
#
_symmetry.space_group_name_H-M   'P 1'
#
loop_
_entity.id
_entity.type
_entity.pdbx_description
1 polymer ?
#
loop_
_entity_poly.entity_id
_entity_poly.type
_entity_poly.pdbx_seq_one_letter_code
_entity_poly.pdbx_strand_id
1 'polypeptide(L)'
;MGLEILNHTDQKLISNADFWQLVDFQRESNKFSEFKGISFVSNIKFIEKNLLPRFDQITLILGLTDNGSNSIGKRIDQILNKRRDLIEYSYEHQDSTFTKRILDGSLQLFFTKQNLIHTKLYLMRNQSKYSVFSGSMNLTDAAVNKNMEQLVWDYGNTSDPLFNCYQQMFQDNLDQAATYIDAKKLSGYLKDKDKEELRIHVMQDSSLEIKNSPNSTGKDIIILPAEEIKKYRDHYSKDDELKKLSENEKLVASQTVTLFGEGGNKRRKLDTIGQDLYSLTQHIIRQDKKAKADTTQIEKEEDLFPVPVQFYNNGQLFQASKIGDNIPSEVITSDLTEEQLKNALQLFCDITHEYNTYKEVGEGWQACDFMLFLYESPWLWKIRNLYELSGSNVSREDVPIATALIGQGRTGKSTLGKRLAAKLIGAHNFLDSGMMDPKNYAFGKSNINMTITNTLSDYVYTNGPVSPLMIDDVSPELTTRTYFERFIKEVTNNRNLTHPSPAFIFTMNRQESSIKSQFSLKPEIMRRLWYLSFESTFSGESDQRNAALTSLFSRANDDLFKYCQVELAKFFTNVSVEDAQKIERDFLYPIKHVLKTALDKFDMYNQVSKYFEENYDYSLFVGRNDWGMLINQAKIGSDILFIKQDDRLKAQINKELFNKISDQTAKNSGSTMLDRYFKYLPRKYHIASQQTSTGFILDVENFDKWLDDDTLMNKYQNSSSFRDKQQRDNQAQLTQTVDMLAKAMLEDREQRRKEEAKKNHSWFGNLFHRN
;
A
#
# COMPACT_ATOMS: atom_id res chain seq x y z
N MET A 1 51.90 1.71 -22.79
CA MET A 1 52.80 2.74 -22.24
C MET A 1 53.25 2.20 -20.89
N GLY A 2 54.56 2.17 -20.61
CA GLY A 2 55.11 1.49 -19.43
C GLY A 2 55.46 2.44 -18.29
N LEU A 3 55.74 1.87 -17.12
CA LEU A 3 56.20 2.57 -15.92
C LEU A 3 57.58 3.19 -16.15
N GLU A 4 57.76 4.44 -15.73
CA GLU A 4 59.04 5.12 -15.75
C GLU A 4 59.61 5.23 -14.33
N ILE A 5 60.87 4.84 -14.16
CA ILE A 5 61.55 4.91 -12.85
C ILE A 5 62.83 5.71 -12.99
N LEU A 6 62.88 6.86 -12.32
CA LEU A 6 64.12 7.59 -12.12
C LEU A 6 64.90 6.95 -10.98
N ASN A 7 65.95 6.19 -11.32
CA ASN A 7 66.95 5.76 -10.35
C ASN A 7 67.74 7.01 -9.90
N HIS A 8 67.43 7.49 -8.70
CA HIS A 8 68.01 8.68 -8.11
C HIS A 8 69.50 8.47 -7.77
N THR A 9 69.85 7.31 -7.22
CA THR A 9 71.23 6.98 -6.83
C THR A 9 72.17 7.02 -8.03
N ASP A 10 71.75 6.46 -9.16
CA ASP A 10 72.56 6.38 -10.38
C ASP A 10 72.26 7.48 -11.40
N GLN A 11 71.32 8.39 -11.09
CA GLN A 11 70.85 9.47 -11.97
C GLN A 11 70.43 8.97 -13.37
N LYS A 12 69.66 7.88 -13.42
CA LYS A 12 69.25 7.22 -14.69
C LYS A 12 67.74 7.00 -14.76
N LEU A 13 67.15 7.31 -15.91
CA LEU A 13 65.77 6.97 -16.21
C LEU A 13 65.68 5.55 -16.79
N ILE A 14 64.86 4.72 -16.16
CA ILE A 14 64.51 3.37 -16.62
C ILE A 14 63.12 3.45 -17.23
N SER A 15 63.04 3.40 -18.55
CA SER A 15 61.77 3.41 -19.29
C SER A 15 61.18 2.01 -19.41
N ASN A 16 59.85 1.88 -19.32
CA ASN A 16 59.13 0.61 -19.32
C ASN A 16 59.66 -0.37 -18.25
N ALA A 17 59.97 0.16 -17.07
CA ALA A 17 60.50 -0.63 -15.97
C ALA A 17 59.49 -1.68 -15.48
N ASP A 18 59.99 -2.86 -15.14
CA ASP A 18 59.23 -3.82 -14.35
C ASP A 18 59.49 -3.55 -12.86
N PHE A 19 58.49 -2.98 -12.19
CA PHE A 19 58.57 -2.67 -10.76
C PHE A 19 58.92 -3.90 -9.91
N TRP A 20 58.30 -5.05 -10.20
CA TRP A 20 58.47 -6.24 -9.38
C TRP A 20 59.82 -6.89 -9.62
N GLN A 21 60.33 -6.85 -10.86
CA GLN A 21 61.70 -7.29 -11.14
C GLN A 21 62.73 -6.51 -10.33
N LEU A 22 62.57 -5.18 -10.20
CA LEU A 22 63.47 -4.34 -9.41
C LEU A 22 63.32 -4.58 -7.91
N VAL A 23 62.09 -4.76 -7.43
CA VAL A 23 61.82 -5.13 -6.03
C VAL A 23 62.44 -6.49 -5.70
N ASP A 24 62.28 -7.49 -6.55
CA ASP A 24 62.84 -8.83 -6.37
C ASP A 24 64.37 -8.79 -6.38
N PHE A 25 64.96 -8.05 -7.33
CA PHE A 25 66.40 -7.83 -7.39
C PHE A 25 66.94 -7.21 -6.09
N GLN A 26 66.28 -6.17 -5.57
CA GLN A 26 66.69 -5.51 -4.33
C GLN A 26 66.49 -6.39 -3.11
N ARG A 27 65.37 -7.12 -3.05
CA ARG A 27 65.08 -8.06 -1.97
C ARG A 27 66.12 -9.16 -1.91
N GLU A 28 66.45 -9.79 -3.03
CA GLU A 28 67.39 -10.91 -3.09
C GLU A 28 68.83 -10.45 -2.80
N SER A 29 69.24 -9.32 -3.39
CA SER A 29 70.59 -8.79 -3.21
C SER A 29 70.87 -8.31 -1.79
N ASN A 30 69.85 -7.83 -1.08
CA ASN A 30 70.01 -7.23 0.25
C ASN A 30 69.28 -7.98 1.37
N LYS A 31 68.59 -9.09 1.07
CA LYS A 31 67.79 -9.87 2.04
C LYS A 31 66.78 -9.00 2.80
N PHE A 32 66.04 -8.15 2.10
CA PHE A 32 64.97 -7.35 2.73
C PHE A 32 63.81 -8.24 3.15
N SER A 33 63.36 -8.10 4.40
CA SER A 33 62.25 -8.87 4.99
C SER A 33 61.06 -8.01 5.39
N GLU A 34 61.23 -6.69 5.51
CA GLU A 34 60.18 -5.74 5.91
C GLU A 34 59.77 -4.86 4.71
N PHE A 35 58.46 -4.70 4.53
CA PHE A 35 57.85 -3.77 3.58
C PHE A 35 56.91 -2.80 4.29
N LYS A 36 57.18 -1.50 4.15
CA LYS A 36 56.32 -0.40 4.58
C LYS A 36 55.78 0.32 3.36
N GLY A 37 54.47 0.25 3.15
CA GLY A 37 53.82 0.84 2.00
C GLY A 37 52.78 1.88 2.38
N ILE A 38 52.78 3.01 1.68
CA ILE A 38 51.66 3.93 1.59
C ILE A 38 51.18 3.87 0.16
N SER A 39 49.92 3.51 -0.03
CA SER A 39 49.27 3.53 -1.34
C SER A 39 47.89 4.15 -1.19
N PHE A 40 47.40 4.81 -2.24
CA PHE A 40 46.03 5.31 -2.19
C PHE A 40 45.02 4.16 -2.31
N VAL A 41 45.29 3.16 -3.14
CA VAL A 41 44.46 1.94 -3.26
C VAL A 41 45.30 0.68 -3.39
N SER A 42 44.76 -0.43 -2.90
CA SER A 42 45.25 -1.80 -3.12
C SER A 42 44.08 -2.76 -2.95
N ASN A 43 44.26 -4.03 -3.30
CA ASN A 43 43.25 -5.07 -3.11
C ASN A 43 43.89 -6.37 -2.60
N ILE A 44 43.06 -7.26 -2.03
CA ILE A 44 43.50 -8.51 -1.39
C ILE A 44 44.34 -9.35 -2.35
N LYS A 45 43.84 -9.57 -3.58
CA LYS A 45 44.53 -10.38 -4.59
C LYS A 45 45.93 -9.84 -4.91
N PHE A 46 46.08 -8.51 -5.02
CA PHE A 46 47.37 -7.89 -5.26
C PHE A 46 48.33 -8.08 -4.09
N ILE A 47 47.85 -7.92 -2.86
CA ILE A 47 48.64 -8.13 -1.64
C ILE A 47 49.08 -9.60 -1.56
N GLU A 48 48.16 -10.55 -1.75
CA GLU A 48 48.43 -11.99 -1.71
C GLU A 48 49.41 -12.45 -2.78
N LYS A 49 49.23 -11.98 -4.02
CA LYS A 49 50.08 -12.40 -5.13
C LYS A 49 51.46 -11.75 -5.08
N ASN A 50 51.52 -10.48 -4.72
CA ASN A 50 52.72 -9.69 -4.95
C ASN A 50 53.49 -9.32 -3.68
N LEU A 51 52.84 -9.11 -2.53
CA LEU A 51 53.53 -8.68 -1.32
C LEU A 51 53.79 -9.82 -0.35
N LEU A 52 52.78 -10.63 -0.02
CA LEU A 52 52.91 -11.71 0.97
C LEU A 52 54.02 -12.72 0.64
N PRO A 53 54.25 -13.12 -0.62
CA PRO A 53 55.33 -14.06 -0.95
C PRO A 53 56.72 -13.43 -0.86
N ARG A 54 56.80 -12.08 -0.84
CA ARG A 54 58.07 -11.35 -0.92
C ARG A 54 58.58 -10.87 0.43
N PHE A 55 57.72 -10.67 1.42
CA PHE A 55 58.12 -10.04 2.68
C PHE A 55 57.53 -10.74 3.90
N ASP A 56 58.33 -10.83 4.97
CA ASP A 56 57.95 -11.46 6.24
C ASP A 56 57.11 -10.53 7.11
N GLN A 57 57.30 -9.22 6.97
CA GLN A 57 56.56 -8.19 7.71
C GLN A 57 56.07 -7.11 6.76
N ILE A 58 54.77 -6.84 6.78
CA ILE A 58 54.13 -5.90 5.86
C ILE A 58 53.25 -4.93 6.66
N THR A 59 53.54 -3.64 6.54
CA THR A 59 52.71 -2.55 7.07
C THR A 59 52.20 -1.70 5.92
N LEU A 60 50.89 -1.69 5.70
CA LEU A 60 50.27 -0.92 4.63
C LEU A 60 49.31 0.13 5.17
N ILE A 61 49.48 1.36 4.69
CA ILE A 61 48.55 2.46 4.88
C ILE A 61 47.80 2.68 3.57
N LEU A 62 46.48 2.50 3.61
CA LEU A 62 45.58 2.66 2.47
C LEU A 62 44.83 4.01 2.56
N GLY A 63 45.11 4.90 1.61
CA GLY A 63 44.58 6.26 1.56
C GLY A 63 43.14 6.41 1.03
N LEU A 64 42.73 7.67 0.84
CA LEU A 64 41.46 8.06 0.20
C LEU A 64 41.67 9.14 -0.88
N THR A 65 40.75 9.25 -1.86
CA THR A 65 40.80 10.30 -2.90
C THR A 65 39.85 11.42 -2.56
N ASP A 66 40.31 12.63 -2.86
CA ASP A 66 39.55 13.86 -3.11
C ASP A 66 39.48 14.87 -1.95
N ASN A 67 39.73 16.14 -2.30
CA ASN A 67 39.78 17.32 -1.43
C ASN A 67 38.41 18.05 -1.37
N GLY A 68 37.31 17.38 -1.68
CA GLY A 68 35.98 18.00 -1.89
C GLY A 68 34.84 17.50 -0.98
N SER A 69 33.63 18.00 -1.24
CA SER A 69 32.36 17.71 -0.54
C SER A 69 31.97 16.22 -0.47
N ASN A 70 32.58 15.36 -1.29
CA ASN A 70 32.36 13.91 -1.32
C ASN A 70 33.30 13.09 -0.42
N SER A 71 34.15 13.73 0.39
CA SER A 71 35.07 13.06 1.32
C SER A 71 34.36 12.24 2.41
N ILE A 72 33.17 12.67 2.85
CA ILE A 72 32.37 11.95 3.86
C ILE A 72 31.85 10.64 3.29
N GLY A 73 31.24 10.67 2.09
CA GLY A 73 30.73 9.47 1.44
C GLY A 73 31.81 8.40 1.28
N LYS A 74 32.97 8.76 0.73
CA LYS A 74 34.09 7.81 0.54
C LYS A 74 34.62 7.22 1.85
N ARG A 75 34.69 8.03 2.92
CA ARG A 75 35.08 7.53 4.26
C ARG A 75 34.07 6.52 4.77
N ILE A 76 32.78 6.84 4.69
CA ILE A 76 31.69 5.94 5.11
C ILE A 76 31.72 4.63 4.31
N ASP A 77 31.86 4.70 2.99
CA ASP A 77 31.98 3.53 2.11
C ASP A 77 33.16 2.61 2.50
N GLN A 78 34.33 3.23 2.73
CA GLN A 78 35.54 2.49 3.11
C GLN A 78 35.34 1.74 4.43
N ILE A 79 34.67 2.36 5.40
CA ILE A 79 34.54 1.86 6.78
C ILE A 79 33.41 0.84 6.92
N LEU A 80 32.28 1.08 6.26
CA LEU A 80 31.09 0.23 6.39
C LEU A 80 31.03 -0.88 5.34
N ASN A 81 31.50 -0.62 4.11
CA ASN A 81 31.36 -1.56 2.99
C ASN A 81 32.68 -2.24 2.65
N LYS A 82 33.75 -1.50 2.35
CA LYS A 82 35.02 -2.13 1.92
C LYS A 82 35.74 -2.87 3.04
N ARG A 83 35.58 -2.43 4.29
CA ARG A 83 36.12 -3.15 5.45
C ARG A 83 35.39 -4.45 5.67
N ARG A 84 34.06 -4.42 5.54
CA ARG A 84 33.20 -5.61 5.56
C ARG A 84 33.62 -6.60 4.48
N ASP A 85 33.84 -6.17 3.24
CA ASP A 85 34.26 -7.06 2.16
C ASP A 85 35.59 -7.78 2.46
N LEU A 86 36.54 -7.08 3.09
CA LEU A 86 37.81 -7.67 3.53
C LEU A 86 37.61 -8.71 4.63
N ILE A 87 36.79 -8.39 5.64
CA ILE A 87 36.51 -9.31 6.75
C ILE A 87 35.72 -10.52 6.28
N GLU A 88 34.74 -10.34 5.39
CA GLU A 88 34.00 -11.43 4.74
C GLU A 88 34.93 -12.35 3.96
N TYR A 89 35.89 -11.81 3.20
CA TYR A 89 36.90 -12.63 2.53
C TYR A 89 37.66 -13.50 3.53
N SER A 90 38.12 -12.91 4.65
CA SER A 90 38.85 -13.66 5.68
C SER A 90 38.00 -14.69 6.42
N TYR A 91 36.71 -14.40 6.62
CA TYR A 91 35.73 -15.34 7.18
C TYR A 91 35.52 -16.56 6.28
N GLU A 92 35.43 -16.34 4.97
CA GLU A 92 35.26 -17.39 3.96
C GLU A 92 36.55 -18.17 3.68
N HIS A 93 37.72 -17.52 3.84
CA HIS A 93 39.03 -18.06 3.50
C HIS A 93 39.97 -18.02 4.71
N GLN A 94 39.59 -18.70 5.79
CA GLN A 94 40.36 -18.73 7.04
C GLN A 94 41.77 -19.29 6.85
N ASP A 95 41.93 -20.22 5.92
CA ASP A 95 43.21 -20.85 5.62
C ASP A 95 44.12 -20.07 4.67
N SER A 96 43.63 -18.98 4.08
CA SER A 96 44.41 -18.15 3.18
C SER A 96 45.64 -17.55 3.87
N THR A 97 46.71 -17.36 3.11
CA THR A 97 47.92 -16.70 3.60
C THR A 97 47.59 -15.29 4.08
N PHE A 98 46.69 -14.57 3.40
CA PHE A 98 46.23 -13.25 3.84
C PHE A 98 45.63 -13.27 5.26
N THR A 99 44.66 -14.15 5.51
CA THR A 99 44.00 -14.24 6.81
C THR A 99 44.97 -14.65 7.92
N LYS A 100 45.81 -15.66 7.67
CA LYS A 100 46.83 -16.12 8.63
C LYS A 100 47.80 -15.00 9.01
N ARG A 101 48.26 -14.22 8.03
CA ARG A 101 49.19 -13.11 8.24
C ARG A 101 48.58 -11.92 8.99
N ILE A 102 47.26 -11.71 8.90
CA ILE A 102 46.57 -10.72 9.77
C ILE A 102 46.47 -11.25 11.21
N LEU A 103 46.13 -12.54 11.39
CA LEU A 103 45.96 -13.16 12.70
C LEU A 103 47.28 -13.27 13.49
N ASP A 104 48.41 -13.50 12.82
CA ASP A 104 49.73 -13.53 13.46
C ASP A 104 50.39 -12.14 13.55
N GLY A 105 49.77 -11.11 12.97
CA GLY A 105 50.20 -9.71 13.04
C GLY A 105 51.30 -9.30 12.06
N SER A 106 51.74 -10.20 11.18
CA SER A 106 52.78 -9.95 10.17
C SER A 106 52.27 -9.21 8.93
N LEU A 107 50.96 -9.06 8.78
CA LEU A 107 50.30 -8.12 7.88
C LEU A 107 49.47 -7.14 8.71
N GLN A 108 49.82 -5.86 8.63
CA GLN A 108 49.10 -4.78 9.31
C GLN A 108 48.51 -3.82 8.28
N LEU A 109 47.20 -3.59 8.38
CA LEU A 109 46.46 -2.73 7.48
C LEU A 109 45.91 -1.53 8.24
N PHE A 110 46.26 -0.35 7.75
CA PHE A 110 45.82 0.94 8.25
C PHE A 110 45.08 1.71 7.16
N PHE A 111 44.23 2.63 7.57
CA PHE A 111 43.50 3.50 6.65
C PHE A 111 43.39 4.91 7.20
N THR A 112 42.91 5.83 6.37
CA THR A 112 42.79 7.26 6.72
C THR A 112 41.91 7.51 7.96
N LYS A 113 42.46 8.16 9.00
CA LYS A 113 41.76 8.48 10.25
C LYS A 113 40.94 9.77 10.20
N GLN A 114 41.55 10.86 9.74
CA GLN A 114 40.94 12.19 9.66
C GLN A 114 41.37 12.90 8.37
N ASN A 115 42.67 13.15 8.25
CA ASN A 115 43.27 13.87 7.13
C ASN A 115 43.63 12.91 5.99
N LEU A 116 43.39 13.34 4.75
CA LEU A 116 43.63 12.52 3.57
C LEU A 116 45.09 12.09 3.45
N ILE A 117 45.28 10.80 3.16
CA ILE A 117 46.59 10.22 2.87
C ILE A 117 46.67 9.99 1.35
N HIS A 118 47.42 10.83 0.65
CA HIS A 118 47.62 10.72 -0.80
C HIS A 118 49.07 10.37 -1.19
N THR A 119 49.96 10.22 -0.21
CA THR A 119 51.34 9.79 -0.43
C THR A 119 51.40 8.42 -1.12
N LYS A 120 52.37 8.21 -2.02
CA LYS A 120 52.78 6.86 -2.43
C LYS A 120 54.27 6.67 -2.15
N LEU A 121 54.54 5.70 -1.28
CA LEU A 121 55.86 5.44 -0.73
C LEU A 121 55.98 3.96 -0.42
N TYR A 122 57.01 3.31 -0.95
CA TYR A 122 57.27 1.89 -0.78
C TYR A 122 58.69 1.73 -0.26
N LEU A 123 58.81 1.51 1.04
CA LEU A 123 60.07 1.37 1.75
C LEU A 123 60.30 -0.10 2.09
N MET A 124 61.42 -0.63 1.62
CA MET A 124 61.95 -1.94 2.01
C MET A 124 63.26 -1.72 2.75
N ARG A 125 63.50 -2.50 3.79
CA ARG A 125 64.76 -2.40 4.54
C ARG A 125 65.15 -3.70 5.21
N ASN A 126 66.41 -3.75 5.62
CA ASN A 126 66.92 -4.62 6.66
C ASN A 126 67.60 -3.74 7.73
N GLN A 127 68.51 -4.30 8.54
CA GLN A 127 69.21 -3.54 9.58
C GLN A 127 70.17 -2.46 9.04
N SER A 128 70.79 -2.67 7.87
CA SER A 128 71.89 -1.82 7.36
C SER A 128 71.59 -1.11 6.04
N LYS A 129 70.61 -1.56 5.27
CA LYS A 129 70.27 -1.05 3.93
C LYS A 129 68.78 -0.77 3.76
N TYR A 130 68.47 0.12 2.84
CA TYR A 130 67.11 0.43 2.42
C TYR A 130 66.98 0.54 0.90
N SER A 131 65.75 0.39 0.42
CA SER A 131 65.33 0.73 -0.94
C SER A 131 63.94 1.35 -0.86
N VAL A 132 63.75 2.50 -1.49
CA VAL A 132 62.53 3.30 -1.47
C VAL A 132 62.09 3.62 -2.88
N PHE A 133 60.82 3.40 -3.15
CA PHE A 133 60.15 3.94 -4.32
C PHE A 133 59.10 4.96 -3.90
N SER A 134 59.08 6.13 -4.52
CA SER A 134 58.07 7.17 -4.27
C SER A 134 57.64 7.84 -5.56
N GLY A 135 56.36 8.19 -5.70
CA GLY A 135 55.85 8.85 -6.91
C GLY A 135 54.34 8.71 -7.06
N SER A 136 53.87 8.44 -8.27
CA SER A 136 52.43 8.40 -8.59
C SER A 136 51.79 7.01 -8.48
N MET A 137 52.60 5.95 -8.65
CA MET A 137 52.11 4.58 -8.79
C MET A 137 51.41 4.08 -7.52
N ASN A 138 50.21 3.52 -7.65
CA ASN A 138 49.52 2.76 -6.61
C ASN A 138 49.86 1.27 -6.64
N LEU A 139 49.65 0.56 -5.52
CA LEU A 139 49.78 -0.90 -5.44
C LEU A 139 48.58 -1.63 -6.08
N THR A 140 48.46 -1.54 -7.40
CA THR A 140 47.45 -2.24 -8.20
C THR A 140 48.02 -2.75 -9.51
N ASP A 141 47.47 -3.83 -10.08
CA ASP A 141 47.96 -4.39 -11.34
C ASP A 141 47.90 -3.37 -12.51
N ALA A 142 46.90 -2.49 -12.50
CA ALA A 142 46.74 -1.45 -13.51
C ALA A 142 47.84 -0.38 -13.39
N ALA A 143 48.11 0.11 -12.19
CA ALA A 143 49.17 1.10 -11.97
C ALA A 143 50.55 0.53 -12.31
N VAL A 144 50.82 -0.72 -11.93
CA VAL A 144 52.12 -1.35 -12.19
C VAL A 144 52.36 -1.63 -13.68
N ASN A 145 51.33 -2.05 -14.43
CA ASN A 145 51.53 -2.62 -15.77
C ASN A 145 50.86 -1.88 -16.94
N LYS A 146 49.88 -1.01 -16.65
CA LYS A 146 48.97 -0.46 -17.69
C LYS A 146 48.95 1.06 -17.74
N ASN A 147 49.04 1.71 -16.59
CA ASN A 147 49.01 3.16 -16.49
C ASN A 147 50.38 3.77 -16.81
N MET A 148 50.36 5.03 -17.23
CA MET A 148 51.57 5.85 -17.25
C MET A 148 51.82 6.35 -15.84
N GLU A 149 52.76 5.73 -15.15
CA GLU A 149 53.15 6.07 -13.78
C GLU A 149 54.63 6.45 -13.74
N GLN A 150 54.99 7.28 -12.77
CA GLN A 150 56.37 7.71 -12.55
C GLN A 150 56.76 7.45 -11.10
N LEU A 151 57.93 6.86 -10.90
CA LEU A 151 58.53 6.67 -9.59
C LEU A 151 59.96 7.21 -9.57
N VAL A 152 60.35 7.72 -8.41
CA VAL A 152 61.73 7.91 -8.01
C VAL A 152 62.13 6.70 -7.18
N TRP A 153 63.23 6.08 -7.55
CA TRP A 153 63.82 4.95 -6.84
C TRP A 153 65.15 5.35 -6.23
N ASP A 154 65.28 5.15 -4.92
CA ASP A 154 66.44 5.53 -4.12
C ASP A 154 66.81 4.37 -3.20
N TYR A 155 68.11 4.09 -3.04
CA TYR A 155 68.59 3.01 -2.20
C TYR A 155 69.99 3.31 -1.66
N GLY A 156 70.28 2.78 -0.47
CA GLY A 156 71.51 3.08 0.25
C GLY A 156 71.60 2.41 1.61
N ASN A 157 72.39 3.01 2.51
CA ASN A 157 72.54 2.53 3.88
C ASN A 157 71.54 3.21 4.81
N THR A 158 71.09 2.53 5.85
CA THR A 158 70.16 3.11 6.86
C THR A 158 70.75 4.26 7.66
N SER A 159 72.07 4.53 7.53
CA SER A 159 72.74 5.71 8.06
C SER A 159 72.56 6.98 7.21
N ASP A 160 72.06 6.84 5.99
CA ASP A 160 71.95 7.97 5.06
C ASP A 160 70.89 8.98 5.56
N PRO A 161 71.17 10.29 5.57
CA PRO A 161 70.23 11.29 6.10
C PRO A 161 68.85 11.25 5.43
N LEU A 162 68.80 10.91 4.13
CA LEU A 162 67.58 10.83 3.35
C LEU A 162 66.67 9.67 3.81
N PHE A 163 67.24 8.58 4.36
CA PHE A 163 66.47 7.49 4.94
C PHE A 163 65.60 7.96 6.12
N ASN A 164 66.12 8.83 6.98
CA ASN A 164 65.36 9.40 8.09
C ASN A 164 64.16 10.22 7.59
N CYS A 165 64.31 10.92 6.44
CA CYS A 165 63.20 11.64 5.83
C CYS A 165 62.09 10.69 5.35
N TYR A 166 62.43 9.55 4.72
CA TYR A 166 61.44 8.56 4.32
C TYR A 166 60.77 7.89 5.53
N GLN A 167 61.51 7.62 6.60
CA GLN A 167 60.94 7.08 7.84
C GLN A 167 59.98 8.07 8.49
N GLN A 168 60.36 9.34 8.59
CA GLN A 168 59.50 10.39 9.14
C GLN A 168 58.24 10.55 8.29
N MET A 169 58.38 10.59 6.96
CA MET A 169 57.24 10.66 6.05
C MET A 169 56.28 9.48 6.25
N PHE A 170 56.81 8.26 6.43
CA PHE A 170 55.97 7.10 6.75
C PHE A 170 55.25 7.26 8.09
N GLN A 171 55.98 7.69 9.13
CA GLN A 171 55.44 7.86 10.47
C GLN A 171 54.36 8.95 10.53
N ASP A 172 54.57 10.08 9.86
CA ASP A 172 53.59 11.17 9.78
C ASP A 172 52.27 10.70 9.17
N ASN A 173 52.33 9.86 8.13
CA ASN A 173 51.13 9.27 7.54
C ASN A 173 50.51 8.20 8.45
N LEU A 174 51.32 7.43 9.19
CA LEU A 174 50.82 6.43 10.15
C LEU A 174 50.08 7.08 11.32
N ASP A 175 50.55 8.22 11.82
CA ASP A 175 49.89 8.96 12.90
C ASP A 175 48.54 9.55 12.46
N GLN A 176 48.36 9.75 11.15
CA GLN A 176 47.10 10.15 10.52
C GLN A 176 46.25 8.95 10.06
N ALA A 177 46.63 7.73 10.43
CA ALA A 177 45.94 6.51 10.08
C ALA A 177 45.27 5.84 11.30
N ALA A 178 44.25 5.04 11.02
CA ALA A 178 43.54 4.20 11.98
C ALA A 178 43.72 2.72 11.60
N THR A 179 43.70 1.83 12.59
CA THR A 179 43.77 0.38 12.38
C THR A 179 42.55 -0.09 11.60
N TYR A 180 42.74 -0.68 10.41
CA TYR A 180 41.64 -1.18 9.59
C TYR A 180 41.10 -2.52 10.11
N ILE A 181 42.01 -3.44 10.43
CA ILE A 181 41.70 -4.72 11.06
C ILE A 181 42.96 -5.20 11.81
N ASP A 182 42.76 -5.83 12.96
CA ASP A 182 43.82 -6.47 13.74
C ASP A 182 43.45 -7.91 14.09
N ALA A 183 44.42 -8.67 14.60
CA ALA A 183 44.25 -10.07 14.99
C ALA A 183 43.12 -10.27 16.01
N LYS A 184 42.93 -9.34 16.95
CA LYS A 184 41.94 -9.46 18.02
C LYS A 184 40.52 -9.31 17.46
N LYS A 185 40.28 -8.29 16.63
CA LYS A 185 38.98 -8.06 16.00
C LYS A 185 38.66 -9.17 15.01
N LEU A 186 39.63 -9.55 14.18
CA LEU A 186 39.43 -10.62 13.21
C LEU A 186 39.10 -11.95 13.90
N SER A 187 39.85 -12.33 14.94
CA SER A 187 39.52 -13.55 15.71
C SER A 187 38.17 -13.50 16.42
N GLY A 188 37.63 -12.30 16.69
CA GLY A 188 36.25 -12.10 17.14
C GLY A 188 35.24 -12.41 16.04
N TYR A 189 35.39 -11.79 14.87
CA TYR A 189 34.51 -11.98 13.71
C TYR A 189 34.50 -13.42 13.19
N LEU A 190 35.63 -14.13 13.25
CA LEU A 190 35.71 -15.54 12.84
C LEU A 190 34.89 -16.50 13.71
N LYS A 191 34.35 -16.04 14.85
CA LYS A 191 33.48 -16.83 15.74
C LYS A 191 31.98 -16.65 15.44
N ASP A 192 31.60 -15.72 14.56
CA ASP A 192 30.20 -15.48 14.21
C ASP A 192 29.61 -16.71 13.48
N LYS A 193 28.36 -17.05 13.78
CA LYS A 193 27.75 -18.34 13.38
C LYS A 193 27.51 -18.41 11.88
N ASP A 194 27.19 -17.27 11.28
CA ASP A 194 26.91 -17.16 9.85
C ASP A 194 27.31 -15.77 9.30
N LYS A 195 27.21 -15.63 7.97
CA LYS A 195 27.57 -14.40 7.26
C LYS A 195 26.65 -13.23 7.60
N GLU A 196 25.42 -13.47 8.04
CA GLU A 196 24.50 -12.39 8.42
C GLU A 196 24.92 -11.79 9.76
N GLU A 197 25.13 -12.64 10.76
CA GLU A 197 25.64 -12.24 12.09
C GLU A 197 26.98 -11.50 11.95
N LEU A 198 27.89 -12.02 11.11
CA LEU A 198 29.16 -11.36 10.76
C LEU A 198 28.96 -9.95 10.22
N ARG A 199 28.08 -9.77 9.23
CA ARG A 199 27.85 -8.46 8.59
C ARG A 199 27.29 -7.45 9.56
N ILE A 200 26.33 -7.88 10.39
CA ILE A 200 25.71 -7.05 11.43
C ILE A 200 26.78 -6.62 12.45
N HIS A 201 27.60 -7.57 12.91
CA HIS A 201 28.67 -7.33 13.88
C HIS A 201 29.72 -6.35 13.35
N VAL A 202 30.19 -6.53 12.11
CA VAL A 202 31.18 -5.63 11.49
C VAL A 202 30.61 -4.21 11.31
N MET A 203 29.36 -4.09 10.87
CA MET A 203 28.71 -2.78 10.72
C MET A 203 28.49 -2.09 12.07
N GLN A 204 28.14 -2.84 13.10
CA GLN A 204 28.00 -2.36 14.47
C GLN A 204 29.33 -1.79 14.98
N ASP A 205 30.40 -2.58 14.95
CA ASP A 205 31.73 -2.17 15.42
C ASP A 205 32.27 -0.96 14.66
N SER A 206 32.18 -1.00 13.34
CA SER A 206 32.62 0.09 12.47
C SER A 206 31.87 1.39 12.78
N SER A 207 30.59 1.32 13.15
CA SER A 207 29.79 2.48 13.57
C SER A 207 30.19 3.02 14.95
N LEU A 208 30.68 2.17 15.85
CA LEU A 208 31.14 2.57 17.18
C LEU A 208 32.48 3.31 17.15
N GLU A 209 33.37 2.89 16.24
CA GLU A 209 34.70 3.47 16.00
C GLU A 209 34.68 4.87 15.39
N ILE A 210 33.56 5.26 14.77
CA ILE A 210 33.36 6.62 14.25
C ILE A 210 33.04 7.59 15.39
N LYS A 211 33.76 8.71 15.47
CA LYS A 211 33.56 9.81 16.43
C LYS A 211 33.50 11.15 15.71
N ASN A 212 32.75 12.10 16.30
CA ASN A 212 32.65 13.46 15.76
C ASN A 212 33.69 14.44 16.33
N SER A 213 34.31 14.13 17.49
CA SER A 213 35.25 15.03 18.16
C SER A 213 36.69 14.82 17.67
N PRO A 214 37.41 15.89 17.24
CA PRO A 214 38.80 15.80 16.79
C PRO A 214 39.77 15.45 17.92
N ASN A 215 39.37 15.68 19.19
CA ASN A 215 40.19 15.38 20.36
C ASN A 215 40.08 13.91 20.80
N SER A 216 39.40 13.06 20.03
CA SER A 216 39.23 11.64 20.36
C SER A 216 40.54 10.89 20.17
N THR A 217 41.07 10.33 21.25
CA THR A 217 42.33 9.59 21.26
C THR A 217 42.10 8.09 21.15
N GLY A 218 42.74 7.44 20.18
CA GLY A 218 42.65 6.00 19.95
C GLY A 218 43.21 5.63 18.58
N LYS A 219 43.85 4.47 18.49
CA LYS A 219 44.44 3.95 17.25
C LYS A 219 43.39 3.45 16.24
N ASP A 220 42.19 3.14 16.71
CA ASP A 220 41.12 2.59 15.87
C ASP A 220 40.00 3.61 15.59
N ILE A 221 40.12 4.81 16.16
CA ILE A 221 39.08 5.83 16.09
C ILE A 221 39.20 6.60 14.79
N ILE A 222 38.05 6.82 14.16
CA ILE A 222 37.90 7.59 12.92
C ILE A 222 37.17 8.87 13.25
N ILE A 223 37.66 10.00 12.73
CA ILE A 223 37.10 11.31 13.03
C ILE A 223 36.34 11.80 11.81
N LEU A 224 35.03 11.93 11.95
CA LEU A 224 34.13 12.54 10.97
C LEU A 224 33.48 13.79 11.60
N PRO A 225 33.94 15.02 11.27
CA PRO A 225 33.41 16.23 11.86
C PRO A 225 31.90 16.39 11.62
N ALA A 226 31.15 16.76 12.66
CA ALA A 226 29.69 16.89 12.58
C ALA A 226 29.25 17.92 11.53
N GLU A 227 29.99 19.00 11.36
CA GLU A 227 29.69 20.03 10.35
C GLU A 227 29.82 19.51 8.91
N GLU A 228 30.84 18.70 8.63
CA GLU A 228 31.03 18.08 7.31
C GLU A 228 29.92 17.07 7.01
N ILE A 229 29.54 16.25 8.01
CA ILE A 229 28.45 15.29 7.89
C ILE A 229 27.12 16.01 7.63
N LYS A 230 26.85 17.10 8.37
CA LYS A 230 25.63 17.89 8.18
C LYS A 230 25.55 18.42 6.74
N LYS A 231 26.63 19.01 6.23
CA LYS A 231 26.68 19.51 4.84
C LYS A 231 26.42 18.40 3.82
N TYR A 232 27.07 17.25 3.98
CA TYR A 232 26.87 16.09 3.11
C TYR A 232 25.42 15.58 3.17
N ARG A 233 24.87 15.44 4.37
CA ARG A 233 23.49 14.99 4.59
C ARG A 233 22.48 15.97 3.98
N ASP A 234 22.60 17.25 4.27
CA ASP A 234 21.66 18.28 3.80
C ASP A 234 21.65 18.32 2.27
N HIS A 235 22.82 18.18 1.64
CA HIS A 235 22.95 18.10 0.18
C HIS A 235 22.20 16.89 -0.41
N TYR A 236 22.36 15.70 0.18
CA TYR A 236 21.76 14.46 -0.33
C TYR A 236 20.39 14.10 0.28
N SER A 237 19.87 14.89 1.21
CA SER A 237 18.54 14.70 1.80
C SER A 237 17.38 15.09 0.87
N LYS A 238 17.67 15.73 -0.26
CA LYS A 238 16.70 16.09 -1.29
C LYS A 238 16.65 14.98 -2.33
N ASP A 239 15.44 14.54 -2.68
CA ASP A 239 15.22 13.45 -3.64
C ASP A 239 15.90 13.69 -4.99
N ASP A 240 15.94 14.94 -5.48
CA ASP A 240 16.52 15.26 -6.79
C ASP A 240 18.04 15.10 -6.84
N GLU A 241 18.75 15.33 -5.74
CA GLU A 241 20.20 15.13 -5.67
C GLU A 241 20.54 13.65 -5.44
N LEU A 242 19.73 12.94 -4.64
CA LEU A 242 19.91 11.52 -4.41
C LEU A 242 19.68 10.69 -5.68
N LYS A 243 18.75 11.13 -6.56
CA LYS A 243 18.50 10.51 -7.88
C LYS A 243 19.70 10.53 -8.81
N LYS A 244 20.57 11.55 -8.72
CA LYS A 244 21.75 11.71 -9.59
C LYS A 244 22.93 10.81 -9.21
N LEU A 245 22.91 10.21 -8.02
CA LEU A 245 23.98 9.37 -7.49
C LEU A 245 23.98 7.96 -8.09
N SER A 246 25.19 7.38 -8.22
CA SER A 246 25.34 5.94 -8.48
C SER A 246 24.81 5.10 -7.31
N GLU A 247 24.57 3.82 -7.55
CA GLU A 247 23.99 2.90 -6.55
C GLU A 247 24.83 2.82 -5.26
N ASN A 248 26.15 2.75 -5.39
CA ASN A 248 27.04 2.74 -4.23
C ASN A 248 27.00 4.06 -3.47
N GLU A 249 26.91 5.19 -4.19
CA GLU A 249 26.79 6.51 -3.57
C GLU A 249 25.44 6.70 -2.86
N LYS A 250 24.35 6.13 -3.39
CA LYS A 250 23.03 6.11 -2.74
C LYS A 250 23.04 5.27 -1.45
N LEU A 251 23.66 4.10 -1.48
CA LEU A 251 23.87 3.25 -0.31
C LEU A 251 24.59 4.03 0.78
N VAL A 252 25.72 4.63 0.43
CA VAL A 252 26.57 5.40 1.33
C VAL A 252 25.85 6.65 1.87
N ALA A 253 25.11 7.36 1.03
CA ALA A 253 24.28 8.50 1.46
C ALA A 253 23.22 8.07 2.48
N SER A 254 22.52 6.96 2.21
CA SER A 254 21.48 6.42 3.09
C SER A 254 22.04 5.90 4.42
N GLN A 255 23.19 5.20 4.38
CA GLN A 255 23.91 4.78 5.58
C GLN A 255 24.33 5.98 6.43
N THR A 256 24.77 7.08 5.79
CA THR A 256 25.13 8.33 6.46
C THR A 256 23.90 8.97 7.13
N VAL A 257 22.77 9.08 6.44
CA VAL A 257 21.51 9.60 7.01
C VAL A 257 21.03 8.75 8.20
N THR A 258 21.25 7.44 8.15
CA THR A 258 20.86 6.49 9.19
C THR A 258 21.73 6.62 10.44
N LEU A 259 23.05 6.78 10.27
CA LEU A 259 24.02 6.83 11.36
C LEU A 259 24.03 8.19 12.11
N PHE A 260 23.69 9.28 11.42
CA PHE A 260 23.80 10.65 11.96
C PHE A 260 22.44 11.37 12.09
N GLY A 261 22.34 12.27 13.07
CA GLY A 261 21.19 13.14 13.29
C GLY A 261 21.25 14.43 12.45
N GLU A 262 20.28 15.34 12.63
CA GLU A 262 20.17 16.60 11.84
C GLU A 262 21.33 17.56 12.07
N GLY A 263 21.89 17.55 13.26
CA GLY A 263 23.11 18.32 13.56
C GLY A 263 24.41 17.67 13.06
N GLY A 264 24.35 16.58 12.29
CA GLY A 264 25.54 15.82 11.85
C GLY A 264 26.22 14.99 12.94
N ASN A 265 25.73 15.06 14.18
CA ASN A 265 26.21 14.25 15.30
C ASN A 265 25.69 12.81 15.21
N LYS A 266 26.51 11.83 15.62
CA LYS A 266 26.12 10.42 15.64
C LYS A 266 24.87 10.22 16.52
N ARG A 267 23.92 9.41 16.06
CA ARG A 267 22.68 9.14 16.81
C ARG A 267 23.00 8.47 18.15
N ARG A 268 22.18 8.75 19.18
CA ARG A 268 22.39 8.28 20.56
C ARG A 268 22.06 6.81 20.76
N LYS A 269 21.09 6.28 20.02
CA LYS A 269 20.68 4.87 20.09
C LYS A 269 21.47 4.08 19.05
N LEU A 270 22.49 3.35 19.49
CA LEU A 270 23.37 2.56 18.62
C LEU A 270 23.22 1.05 18.83
N ASP A 271 22.39 0.61 19.78
CA ASP A 271 22.28 -0.80 20.14
C ASP A 271 21.76 -1.69 18.99
N THR A 272 21.05 -1.09 18.02
CA THR A 272 20.51 -1.76 16.83
C THR A 272 21.15 -1.29 15.52
N ILE A 273 22.18 -0.43 15.56
CA ILE A 273 22.64 0.26 14.35
C ILE A 273 23.23 -0.70 13.31
N GLY A 274 23.88 -1.78 13.74
CA GLY A 274 24.37 -2.84 12.86
C GLY A 274 23.22 -3.52 12.10
N GLN A 275 22.11 -3.82 12.79
CA GLN A 275 20.92 -4.43 12.17
C GLN A 275 20.24 -3.46 11.20
N ASP A 276 20.14 -2.18 11.57
CA ASP A 276 19.53 -1.14 10.76
C ASP A 276 20.33 -0.91 9.48
N LEU A 277 21.66 -0.80 9.60
CA LEU A 277 22.58 -0.67 8.46
C LEU A 277 22.62 -1.94 7.60
N TYR A 278 22.59 -3.13 8.20
CA TYR A 278 22.53 -4.39 7.46
C TYR A 278 21.23 -4.50 6.67
N SER A 279 20.09 -4.21 7.30
CA SER A 279 18.78 -4.24 6.64
C SER A 279 18.69 -3.24 5.49
N LEU A 280 19.21 -2.03 5.69
CA LEU A 280 19.34 -1.01 4.64
C LEU A 280 20.26 -1.48 3.50
N THR A 281 21.40 -2.06 3.83
CA THR A 281 22.37 -2.56 2.85
C THR A 281 21.81 -3.74 2.06
N GLN A 282 21.11 -4.67 2.71
CA GLN A 282 20.42 -5.76 2.04
C GLN A 282 19.25 -5.25 1.21
N HIS A 283 18.52 -4.23 1.65
CA HIS A 283 17.48 -3.60 0.85
C HIS A 283 18.04 -3.04 -0.45
N ILE A 284 19.15 -2.29 -0.38
CA ILE A 284 19.79 -1.66 -1.54
C ILE A 284 20.52 -2.70 -2.44
N ILE A 285 21.17 -3.70 -1.86
CA ILE A 285 21.82 -4.80 -2.62
C ILE A 285 20.78 -5.75 -3.25
N ARG A 286 19.63 -5.99 -2.59
CA ARG A 286 18.53 -6.78 -3.16
C ARG A 286 17.78 -6.02 -4.26
N GLN A 287 17.74 -4.68 -4.20
CA GLN A 287 17.33 -3.84 -5.33
C GLN A 287 18.23 -4.06 -6.56
N ASP A 288 19.57 -4.14 -6.39
CA ASP A 288 20.54 -4.36 -7.49
C ASP A 288 20.60 -5.82 -7.99
N LYS A 289 20.59 -6.84 -7.12
CA LYS A 289 20.55 -8.25 -7.57
C LYS A 289 19.25 -8.65 -8.25
N LYS A 290 18.12 -8.02 -7.91
CA LYS A 290 16.85 -8.17 -8.65
C LYS A 290 16.81 -7.34 -9.94
N ALA A 291 17.76 -6.42 -10.17
CA ALA A 291 17.87 -5.66 -11.42
C ALA A 291 18.58 -6.45 -12.54
N LYS A 292 19.24 -7.59 -12.23
CA LYS A 292 20.05 -8.37 -13.20
C LYS A 292 19.57 -9.80 -13.50
N ALA A 293 18.56 -10.33 -12.81
CA ALA A 293 18.09 -11.70 -13.03
C ALA A 293 16.55 -11.77 -13.02
N ASP A 294 15.98 -11.59 -14.21
CA ASP A 294 14.63 -11.96 -14.66
C ASP A 294 13.51 -12.09 -13.63
N THR A 295 12.72 -11.02 -13.51
CA THR A 295 11.29 -10.99 -13.86
C THR A 295 10.84 -9.54 -13.74
N THR A 296 10.54 -8.92 -14.89
CA THR A 296 9.87 -7.60 -15.08
C THR A 296 9.54 -6.84 -13.79
N GLN A 297 10.49 -6.01 -13.32
CA GLN A 297 10.14 -4.94 -12.37
C GLN A 297 9.35 -3.88 -13.11
N ILE A 298 8.39 -3.26 -12.42
CA ILE A 298 7.60 -2.15 -12.95
C ILE A 298 8.54 -0.94 -13.00
N GLU A 299 8.98 -0.57 -14.20
CA GLU A 299 9.89 0.56 -14.43
C GLU A 299 9.13 1.88 -14.36
N LYS A 300 7.87 1.89 -14.84
CA LYS A 300 6.99 3.06 -14.77
C LYS A 300 5.56 2.66 -14.37
N GLU A 301 4.85 3.56 -13.68
CA GLU A 301 3.47 3.30 -13.24
C GLU A 301 2.51 3.05 -14.41
N GLU A 302 2.84 3.55 -15.59
CA GLU A 302 2.09 3.34 -16.83
C GLU A 302 2.10 1.88 -17.30
N ASP A 303 3.10 1.08 -16.91
CA ASP A 303 3.15 -0.36 -17.24
C ASP A 303 2.03 -1.15 -16.52
N LEU A 304 1.42 -0.55 -15.51
CA LEU A 304 0.29 -1.11 -14.78
C LEU A 304 -1.06 -0.67 -15.35
N PHE A 305 -1.09 0.28 -16.27
CA PHE A 305 -2.36 0.77 -16.82
C PHE A 305 -3.01 -0.27 -17.74
N PRO A 306 -4.35 -0.22 -17.91
CA PRO A 306 -5.08 -1.23 -18.69
C PRO A 306 -4.54 -1.38 -20.12
N VAL A 307 -4.45 -2.63 -20.59
CA VAL A 307 -4.03 -3.00 -21.94
C VAL A 307 -5.09 -3.94 -22.53
N PRO A 308 -5.79 -3.57 -23.61
CA PRO A 308 -5.74 -2.26 -24.26
C PRO A 308 -6.37 -1.17 -23.39
N VAL A 309 -5.98 0.09 -23.63
CA VAL A 309 -6.57 1.27 -23.00
C VAL A 309 -7.66 1.86 -23.88
N GLN A 310 -8.73 2.35 -23.25
CA GLN A 310 -9.80 3.06 -23.94
C GLN A 310 -9.73 4.56 -23.68
N PHE A 311 -9.95 5.35 -24.72
CA PHE A 311 -9.99 6.81 -24.68
C PHE A 311 -11.33 7.31 -25.19
N TYR A 312 -11.80 8.43 -24.64
CA TYR A 312 -12.95 9.13 -25.18
C TYR A 312 -12.52 10.33 -26.02
N ASN A 313 -13.05 10.43 -27.23
CA ASN A 313 -12.84 11.58 -28.11
C ASN A 313 -14.07 11.83 -29.00
N ASN A 314 -14.52 13.09 -29.08
CA ASN A 314 -15.58 13.54 -29.99
C ASN A 314 -16.84 12.65 -30.06
N GLY A 315 -17.36 12.21 -28.91
CA GLY A 315 -18.59 11.40 -28.89
C GLY A 315 -18.39 9.89 -28.97
N GLN A 316 -17.17 9.43 -29.30
CA GLN A 316 -16.87 8.01 -29.51
C GLN A 316 -15.76 7.53 -28.57
N LEU A 317 -15.71 6.21 -28.40
CA LEU A 317 -14.61 5.54 -27.71
C LEU A 317 -13.61 5.00 -28.72
N PHE A 318 -12.34 5.17 -28.38
CA PHE A 318 -11.22 4.67 -29.13
C PHE A 318 -10.42 3.69 -28.28
N GLN A 319 -9.79 2.72 -28.91
CA GLN A 319 -8.92 1.75 -28.27
C GLN A 319 -7.49 1.93 -28.77
N ALA A 320 -6.52 1.87 -27.85
CA ALA A 320 -5.10 1.79 -28.19
C ALA A 320 -4.43 0.70 -27.37
N SER A 321 -3.31 0.19 -27.85
CA SER A 321 -2.59 -0.91 -27.18
C SER A 321 -2.06 -0.52 -25.80
N LYS A 322 -1.64 0.74 -25.59
CA LYS A 322 -1.20 1.27 -24.28
C LYS A 322 -1.24 2.79 -24.25
N ILE A 323 -1.08 3.37 -23.06
CA ILE A 323 -0.92 4.81 -22.86
C ILE A 323 0.46 5.27 -23.34
N GLY A 324 0.52 6.43 -24.02
CA GLY A 324 1.78 7.13 -24.29
C GLY A 324 2.52 6.77 -25.58
N ASP A 325 1.92 6.00 -26.50
CA ASP A 325 2.54 5.73 -27.81
C ASP A 325 1.82 6.46 -28.96
N ASN A 326 2.60 6.88 -29.97
CA ASN A 326 2.14 7.34 -31.29
C ASN A 326 1.45 6.21 -32.12
N ILE A 327 0.72 5.29 -31.47
CA ILE A 327 -0.04 4.23 -32.11
C ILE A 327 -1.40 4.81 -32.52
N PRO A 328 -1.87 4.58 -33.76
CA PRO A 328 -3.20 4.99 -34.18
C PRO A 328 -4.26 4.36 -33.28
N SER A 329 -5.11 5.17 -32.68
CA SER A 329 -6.25 4.70 -31.91
C SER A 329 -7.39 4.29 -32.86
N GLU A 330 -7.97 3.12 -32.67
CA GLU A 330 -9.09 2.62 -33.48
C GLU A 330 -10.43 2.94 -32.80
N VAL A 331 -11.44 3.37 -33.57
CA VAL A 331 -12.79 3.57 -33.03
C VAL A 331 -13.35 2.20 -32.62
N ILE A 332 -13.93 2.10 -31.44
CA ILE A 332 -14.62 0.89 -31.00
C ILE A 332 -15.90 0.73 -31.85
N THR A 333 -15.98 -0.36 -32.60
CA THR A 333 -17.15 -0.75 -33.40
C THR A 333 -17.75 -2.06 -32.89
N SER A 334 -18.95 -2.38 -33.38
CA SER A 334 -19.65 -3.63 -33.07
C SER A 334 -20.34 -4.13 -34.32
N ASP A 335 -19.79 -5.19 -34.93
CA ASP A 335 -20.30 -5.81 -36.16
C ASP A 335 -20.94 -7.19 -35.88
N LEU A 336 -21.53 -7.36 -34.68
CA LEU A 336 -22.15 -8.62 -34.27
C LEU A 336 -23.35 -8.96 -35.15
N THR A 337 -23.39 -10.19 -35.64
CA THR A 337 -24.63 -10.77 -36.20
C THR A 337 -25.68 -10.93 -35.11
N GLU A 338 -26.96 -11.08 -35.48
CA GLU A 338 -28.02 -11.29 -34.50
C GLU A 338 -27.78 -12.53 -33.62
N GLU A 339 -27.25 -13.61 -34.20
CA GLU A 339 -26.91 -14.83 -33.48
C GLU A 339 -25.74 -14.59 -32.49
N GLN A 340 -24.71 -13.87 -32.90
CA GLN A 340 -23.59 -13.51 -32.02
C GLN A 340 -24.05 -12.63 -30.86
N LEU A 341 -24.88 -11.62 -31.13
CA LEU A 341 -25.44 -10.75 -30.09
C LEU A 341 -26.30 -11.56 -29.11
N LYS A 342 -27.18 -12.44 -29.61
CA LYS A 342 -27.99 -13.33 -28.76
C LYS A 342 -27.13 -14.21 -27.87
N ASN A 343 -26.06 -14.81 -28.40
CA ASN A 343 -25.14 -15.65 -27.63
C ASN A 343 -24.38 -14.86 -26.55
N ALA A 344 -23.98 -13.63 -26.86
CA ALA A 344 -23.30 -12.75 -25.92
C ALA A 344 -24.25 -12.28 -24.80
N LEU A 345 -25.51 -11.97 -25.13
CA LEU A 345 -26.56 -11.69 -24.15
C LEU A 345 -26.89 -12.91 -23.28
N GLN A 346 -26.89 -14.11 -23.85
CA GLN A 346 -27.12 -15.34 -23.09
C GLN A 346 -25.99 -15.56 -22.09
N LEU A 347 -24.74 -15.26 -22.45
CA LEU A 347 -23.63 -15.33 -21.49
C LEU A 347 -23.85 -14.37 -20.31
N PHE A 348 -24.31 -13.14 -20.55
CA PHE A 348 -24.65 -12.20 -19.47
C PHE A 348 -25.72 -12.76 -18.53
N CYS A 349 -26.79 -13.35 -19.08
CA CYS A 349 -27.83 -14.01 -18.28
C CYS A 349 -27.28 -15.22 -17.51
N ASP A 350 -26.46 -16.05 -18.15
CA ASP A 350 -25.90 -17.27 -17.56
C ASP A 350 -24.98 -16.95 -16.37
N ILE A 351 -24.13 -15.92 -16.47
CA ILE A 351 -23.28 -15.48 -15.35
C ILE A 351 -24.14 -15.11 -14.13
N THR A 352 -25.18 -14.30 -14.36
CA THR A 352 -26.12 -13.90 -13.30
C THR A 352 -26.84 -15.12 -12.69
N HIS A 353 -27.28 -16.04 -13.54
CA HIS A 353 -27.95 -17.25 -13.12
C HIS A 353 -27.04 -18.15 -12.27
N GLU A 354 -25.78 -18.34 -12.67
CA GLU A 354 -24.84 -19.18 -11.94
C GLU A 354 -24.57 -18.65 -10.52
N TYR A 355 -24.39 -17.34 -10.37
CA TYR A 355 -24.21 -16.71 -9.05
C TYR A 355 -25.48 -16.76 -8.20
N ASN A 356 -26.66 -16.86 -8.80
CA ASN A 356 -27.92 -17.01 -8.08
C ASN A 356 -28.21 -18.47 -7.68
N THR A 357 -27.89 -19.43 -8.53
CA THR A 357 -28.34 -20.84 -8.40
C THR A 357 -27.31 -21.72 -7.71
N TYR A 358 -26.03 -21.56 -8.01
CA TYR A 358 -24.96 -22.44 -7.52
C TYR A 358 -24.25 -21.90 -6.28
N LYS A 359 -24.84 -20.94 -5.58
CA LYS A 359 -24.36 -20.44 -4.28
C LYS A 359 -25.33 -20.88 -3.18
N GLU A 360 -24.83 -21.05 -1.95
CA GLU A 360 -25.68 -21.45 -0.82
C GLU A 360 -26.77 -20.40 -0.54
N VAL A 361 -26.40 -19.12 -0.71
CA VAL A 361 -27.31 -17.99 -0.80
C VAL A 361 -27.07 -17.36 -2.16
N GLY A 362 -28.12 -17.23 -2.96
CA GLY A 362 -28.01 -16.66 -4.31
C GLY A 362 -27.51 -15.22 -4.29
N GLU A 363 -26.46 -14.93 -5.06
CA GLU A 363 -25.83 -13.61 -5.18
C GLU A 363 -25.87 -13.10 -6.63
N GLY A 364 -26.92 -13.47 -7.36
CA GLY A 364 -27.13 -13.04 -8.75
C GLY A 364 -27.29 -11.52 -8.89
N TRP A 365 -27.87 -10.85 -7.88
CA TRP A 365 -28.03 -9.39 -7.91
C TRP A 365 -26.67 -8.70 -7.90
N GLN A 366 -25.78 -9.08 -6.99
CA GLN A 366 -24.41 -8.56 -6.92
C GLN A 366 -23.63 -8.82 -8.21
N ALA A 367 -23.79 -10.01 -8.80
CA ALA A 367 -23.14 -10.36 -10.05
C ALA A 367 -23.66 -9.54 -11.24
N CYS A 368 -24.99 -9.38 -11.35
CA CYS A 368 -25.63 -8.58 -12.39
C CYS A 368 -25.19 -7.12 -12.30
N ASP A 369 -25.29 -6.51 -11.11
CA ASP A 369 -24.92 -5.11 -10.88
C ASP A 369 -23.44 -4.84 -11.10
N PHE A 370 -22.57 -5.79 -10.75
CA PHE A 370 -21.16 -5.72 -11.09
C PHE A 370 -20.94 -5.67 -12.62
N MET A 371 -21.63 -6.51 -13.40
CA MET A 371 -21.52 -6.51 -14.86
C MET A 371 -22.08 -5.22 -15.47
N LEU A 372 -23.18 -4.69 -14.93
CA LEU A 372 -23.73 -3.40 -15.34
C LEU A 372 -22.71 -2.27 -15.11
N PHE A 373 -22.13 -2.19 -13.91
CA PHE A 373 -21.07 -1.22 -13.60
C PHE A 373 -19.85 -1.39 -14.52
N LEU A 374 -19.42 -2.62 -14.75
CA LEU A 374 -18.29 -2.94 -15.63
C LEU A 374 -18.51 -2.38 -17.03
N TYR A 375 -19.69 -2.61 -17.61
CA TYR A 375 -20.01 -2.16 -18.98
C TYR A 375 -20.27 -0.65 -19.08
N GLU A 376 -20.72 -0.01 -18.00
CA GLU A 376 -20.91 1.45 -17.95
C GLU A 376 -19.66 2.23 -17.53
N SER A 377 -18.65 1.55 -16.99
CA SER A 377 -17.46 2.19 -16.41
C SER A 377 -16.79 3.26 -17.27
N PRO A 378 -16.69 3.13 -18.62
CA PRO A 378 -16.11 4.19 -19.46
C PRO A 378 -16.95 5.48 -19.57
N TRP A 379 -18.21 5.44 -19.13
CA TRP A 379 -19.19 6.51 -19.27
C TRP A 379 -19.60 7.14 -17.93
N LEU A 380 -19.16 6.60 -16.78
CA LEU A 380 -19.52 7.13 -15.46
C LEU A 380 -19.19 8.62 -15.32
N TRP A 381 -18.10 9.10 -15.92
CA TRP A 381 -17.74 10.52 -15.90
C TRP A 381 -18.80 11.43 -16.57
N LYS A 382 -19.50 10.96 -17.62
CA LYS A 382 -20.61 11.69 -18.24
C LYS A 382 -21.81 11.76 -17.32
N ILE A 383 -22.15 10.64 -16.68
CA ILE A 383 -23.25 10.56 -15.70
C ILE A 383 -22.98 11.53 -14.55
N ARG A 384 -21.75 11.55 -14.06
CA ARG A 384 -21.25 12.51 -13.05
C ARG A 384 -21.36 13.96 -13.50
N ASN A 385 -21.10 14.26 -14.77
CA ASN A 385 -21.30 15.60 -15.33
C ASN A 385 -22.80 15.97 -15.39
N LEU A 386 -23.69 15.03 -15.72
CA LEU A 386 -25.13 15.26 -15.71
C LEU A 386 -25.65 15.61 -14.31
N TYR A 387 -25.19 14.90 -13.27
CA TYR A 387 -25.53 15.18 -11.86
C TYR A 387 -25.05 16.57 -11.41
N GLU A 388 -23.89 17.03 -11.87
CA GLU A 388 -23.40 18.38 -11.53
C GLU A 388 -24.28 19.47 -12.18
N LEU A 389 -24.88 19.16 -13.34
CA LEU A 389 -25.70 20.10 -14.12
C LEU A 389 -27.20 20.02 -13.81
N SER A 390 -27.67 19.00 -13.10
CA SER A 390 -29.10 18.68 -12.97
C SER A 390 -29.92 19.65 -12.13
N GLY A 391 -29.31 20.57 -11.38
CA GLY A 391 -30.01 21.54 -10.53
C GLY A 391 -30.86 20.91 -9.42
N SER A 392 -30.82 19.59 -9.26
CA SER A 392 -31.54 18.81 -8.25
C SER A 392 -30.67 18.60 -7.00
N ASN A 393 -31.20 17.88 -6.00
CA ASN A 393 -30.48 17.63 -4.73
C ASN A 393 -29.41 16.52 -4.84
N VAL A 394 -29.22 15.91 -6.02
CA VAL A 394 -28.18 14.90 -6.22
C VAL A 394 -26.83 15.57 -6.49
N SER A 395 -25.76 14.94 -6.06
CA SER A 395 -24.39 15.47 -6.21
C SER A 395 -23.57 14.56 -7.10
N ARG A 396 -22.61 15.13 -7.84
CA ARG A 396 -21.61 14.39 -8.66
C ARG A 396 -20.95 13.21 -7.93
N GLU A 397 -20.79 13.34 -6.62
CA GLU A 397 -20.18 12.35 -5.72
C GLU A 397 -21.10 11.18 -5.34
N ASP A 398 -22.39 11.22 -5.70
CA ASP A 398 -23.35 10.13 -5.52
C ASP A 398 -23.23 9.04 -6.59
N VAL A 399 -22.55 9.35 -7.69
CA VAL A 399 -22.19 8.35 -8.70
C VAL A 399 -20.80 7.81 -8.35
N PRO A 400 -20.68 6.52 -8.01
CA PRO A 400 -19.42 5.93 -7.57
C PRO A 400 -18.38 5.94 -8.71
N ILE A 401 -17.12 6.15 -8.35
CA ILE A 401 -15.98 6.03 -9.28
C ILE A 401 -15.26 4.70 -9.17
N ALA A 402 -15.63 3.91 -8.16
CA ALA A 402 -15.03 2.63 -7.90
C ALA A 402 -16.09 1.63 -7.41
N THR A 403 -15.90 0.36 -7.73
CA THR A 403 -16.64 -0.75 -7.10
C THR A 403 -15.67 -1.69 -6.39
N ALA A 404 -16.07 -2.22 -5.25
CA ALA A 404 -15.31 -3.20 -4.48
C ALA A 404 -16.15 -4.45 -4.21
N LEU A 405 -15.70 -5.59 -4.77
CA LEU A 405 -16.23 -6.90 -4.48
C LEU A 405 -15.60 -7.38 -3.17
N ILE A 406 -16.41 -7.43 -2.11
CA ILE A 406 -15.95 -7.74 -0.75
C ILE A 406 -16.52 -9.08 -0.28
N GLY A 407 -15.79 -9.78 0.60
CA GLY A 407 -16.27 -11.03 1.19
C GLY A 407 -15.15 -11.97 1.61
N GLN A 408 -15.49 -13.13 2.17
CA GLN A 408 -14.50 -14.14 2.57
C GLN A 408 -13.77 -14.78 1.38
N GLY A 409 -12.67 -15.48 1.63
CA GLY A 409 -11.99 -16.25 0.59
C GLY A 409 -12.93 -17.28 -0.05
N ARG A 410 -12.72 -17.60 -1.34
CA ARG A 410 -13.46 -18.64 -2.08
C ARG A 410 -14.95 -18.35 -2.35
N THR A 411 -15.42 -17.12 -2.16
CA THR A 411 -16.80 -16.71 -2.49
C THR A 411 -17.02 -16.31 -3.96
N GLY A 412 -16.03 -16.51 -4.85
CA GLY A 412 -16.17 -16.23 -6.29
C GLY A 412 -15.75 -14.83 -6.75
N LYS A 413 -15.35 -13.93 -5.86
CA LYS A 413 -14.94 -12.55 -6.19
C LYS A 413 -13.86 -12.46 -7.26
N SER A 414 -12.75 -13.19 -7.10
CA SER A 414 -11.67 -13.22 -8.10
C SER A 414 -12.07 -14.00 -9.37
N THR A 415 -13.04 -14.93 -9.29
CA THR A 415 -13.63 -15.58 -10.47
C THR A 415 -14.39 -14.55 -11.31
N LEU A 416 -15.26 -13.76 -10.69
CA LEU A 416 -16.05 -12.72 -11.36
C LEU A 416 -15.18 -11.53 -11.80
N GLY A 417 -14.40 -10.96 -10.88
CA GLY A 417 -13.53 -9.81 -11.14
C GLY A 417 -12.35 -10.16 -12.03
N LYS A 418 -11.39 -10.96 -11.53
CA LYS A 418 -10.13 -11.21 -12.25
C LYS A 418 -10.30 -12.05 -13.51
N ARG A 419 -11.08 -13.13 -13.44
CA ARG A 419 -11.11 -14.12 -14.53
C ARG A 419 -12.20 -13.87 -15.58
N LEU A 420 -13.39 -13.39 -15.19
CA LEU A 420 -14.47 -13.07 -16.12
C LEU A 420 -14.41 -11.61 -16.58
N ALA A 421 -14.39 -10.63 -15.68
CA ALA A 421 -14.49 -9.21 -16.05
C ALA A 421 -13.43 -8.79 -17.07
N ALA A 422 -12.17 -9.20 -16.87
CA ALA A 422 -11.08 -8.93 -17.81
C ALA A 422 -11.39 -9.45 -19.23
N LYS A 423 -11.90 -10.67 -19.36
CA LYS A 423 -12.33 -11.22 -20.66
C LYS A 423 -13.54 -10.49 -21.24
N LEU A 424 -14.50 -10.14 -20.40
CA LEU A 424 -15.74 -9.47 -20.80
C LEU A 424 -15.52 -8.06 -21.35
N ILE A 425 -14.42 -7.41 -21.00
CA ILE A 425 -14.06 -6.09 -21.54
C ILE A 425 -12.84 -6.11 -22.47
N GLY A 426 -12.29 -7.29 -22.74
CA GLY A 426 -11.12 -7.46 -23.60
C GLY A 426 -9.81 -6.98 -22.97
N ALA A 427 -9.78 -6.75 -21.65
CA ALA A 427 -8.59 -6.37 -20.91
C ALA A 427 -7.66 -7.57 -20.72
N HIS A 428 -6.38 -7.39 -21.01
CA HIS A 428 -5.34 -8.40 -20.87
C HIS A 428 -4.64 -8.36 -19.52
N ASN A 429 -4.82 -7.28 -18.76
CA ASN A 429 -4.23 -7.11 -17.44
C ASN A 429 -5.30 -6.87 -16.36
N PHE A 430 -5.27 -7.75 -15.37
CA PHE A 430 -5.93 -7.56 -14.09
C PHE A 430 -4.84 -7.65 -13.04
N LEU A 431 -4.56 -6.54 -12.36
CA LEU A 431 -3.39 -6.44 -11.52
C LEU A 431 -3.60 -7.24 -10.24
N ASP A 432 -2.64 -8.05 -9.84
CA ASP A 432 -2.63 -8.59 -8.49
C ASP A 432 -2.10 -7.50 -7.55
N SER A 433 -2.72 -7.24 -6.40
CA SER A 433 -2.20 -6.26 -5.44
C SER A 433 -0.75 -6.60 -5.06
N GLY A 434 -0.39 -7.89 -5.04
CA GLY A 434 0.98 -8.34 -4.82
C GLY A 434 1.98 -7.81 -5.85
N MET A 435 1.56 -7.53 -7.09
CA MET A 435 2.40 -6.84 -8.10
C MET A 435 2.74 -5.43 -7.66
N MET A 436 1.89 -4.80 -6.86
CA MET A 436 2.10 -3.48 -6.29
C MET A 436 2.89 -3.48 -4.97
N ASP A 437 3.45 -4.63 -4.54
CA ASP A 437 4.39 -4.68 -3.42
C ASP A 437 5.58 -3.73 -3.72
N PRO A 438 5.97 -2.86 -2.77
CA PRO A 438 7.19 -2.05 -2.85
C PRO A 438 8.42 -2.75 -3.44
N LYS A 439 8.56 -4.07 -3.22
CA LYS A 439 9.65 -4.92 -3.72
C LYS A 439 9.66 -5.13 -5.25
N ASN A 440 8.61 -4.71 -5.96
CA ASN A 440 8.43 -4.91 -7.39
C ASN A 440 8.60 -3.62 -8.23
N TYR A 441 8.77 -2.45 -7.60
CA TYR A 441 9.05 -1.18 -8.26
C TYR A 441 10.53 -0.86 -8.26
N ALA A 442 11.06 -0.43 -9.40
CA ALA A 442 12.47 -0.07 -9.58
C ALA A 442 12.95 1.02 -8.59
N PHE A 443 12.06 1.93 -8.17
CA PHE A 443 12.38 3.06 -7.28
C PHE A 443 12.02 2.81 -5.80
N GLY A 444 11.42 1.67 -5.48
CA GLY A 444 10.85 1.39 -4.15
C GLY A 444 9.66 2.29 -3.82
N LYS A 445 8.67 1.75 -3.11
CA LYS A 445 7.52 2.52 -2.60
C LYS A 445 7.32 2.25 -1.11
N SER A 446 6.63 3.13 -0.40
CA SER A 446 6.54 3.05 1.06
C SER A 446 5.79 1.81 1.56
N ASN A 447 4.66 1.50 0.93
CA ASN A 447 3.68 0.49 1.36
C ASN A 447 2.74 0.21 0.17
N ILE A 448 2.38 -1.06 -0.04
CA ILE A 448 1.42 -1.53 -1.07
C ILE A 448 0.15 -0.67 -1.17
N ASN A 449 -0.45 -0.25 -0.05
CA ASN A 449 -1.67 0.57 -0.07
C ASN A 449 -1.42 2.01 -0.56
N MET A 450 -0.27 2.59 -0.21
CA MET A 450 0.13 3.91 -0.72
C MET A 450 0.47 3.81 -2.21
N THR A 451 1.16 2.74 -2.60
CA THR A 451 1.45 2.43 -3.99
C THR A 451 0.19 2.34 -4.84
N ILE A 452 -0.80 1.56 -4.40
CA ILE A 452 -2.11 1.45 -5.05
C ILE A 452 -2.72 2.85 -5.20
N THR A 453 -2.74 3.65 -4.12
CA THR A 453 -3.33 5.00 -4.15
C THR A 453 -2.62 5.91 -5.17
N ASN A 454 -1.29 5.88 -5.23
CA ASN A 454 -0.53 6.68 -6.19
C ASN A 454 -0.82 6.23 -7.63
N THR A 455 -0.76 4.93 -7.92
CA THR A 455 -1.06 4.40 -9.26
C THR A 455 -2.48 4.76 -9.72
N LEU A 456 -3.47 4.71 -8.82
CA LEU A 456 -4.84 5.17 -9.11
C LEU A 456 -4.88 6.67 -9.42
N SER A 457 -4.12 7.47 -8.66
CA SER A 457 -3.99 8.92 -8.87
C SER A 457 -3.36 9.24 -10.21
N ASP A 458 -2.23 8.62 -10.53
CA ASP A 458 -1.51 8.85 -11.78
C ASP A 458 -2.36 8.45 -12.98
N TYR A 459 -3.12 7.35 -12.87
CA TYR A 459 -4.03 6.91 -13.93
C TYR A 459 -5.16 7.92 -14.19
N VAL A 460 -5.78 8.46 -13.12
CA VAL A 460 -6.83 9.48 -13.25
C VAL A 460 -6.32 10.78 -13.86
N TYR A 461 -5.10 11.19 -13.49
CA TYR A 461 -4.50 12.43 -13.98
C TYR A 461 -3.77 12.26 -15.31
N THR A 462 -3.68 11.04 -15.83
CA THR A 462 -3.27 10.79 -17.21
C THR A 462 -4.37 11.30 -18.14
N ASN A 463 -4.01 12.07 -19.17
CA ASN A 463 -5.00 12.71 -20.02
C ASN A 463 -5.72 11.70 -20.94
N GLY A 464 -7.03 11.54 -20.76
CA GLY A 464 -7.93 10.88 -21.73
C GLY A 464 -8.41 9.44 -21.49
N PRO A 465 -7.82 8.57 -20.64
CA PRO A 465 -8.27 7.19 -20.51
C PRO A 465 -9.60 7.10 -19.74
N VAL A 466 -10.42 6.13 -20.12
CA VAL A 466 -11.72 5.84 -19.49
C VAL A 466 -11.93 4.36 -19.15
N SER A 467 -11.07 3.47 -19.65
CA SER A 467 -11.11 2.05 -19.29
C SER A 467 -10.94 1.86 -17.77
N PRO A 468 -11.63 0.90 -17.15
CA PRO A 468 -11.49 0.68 -15.71
C PRO A 468 -10.12 0.09 -15.36
N LEU A 469 -9.48 0.60 -14.30
CA LEU A 469 -8.29 -0.04 -13.72
C LEU A 469 -8.74 -1.05 -12.65
N MET A 470 -8.31 -2.30 -12.80
CA MET A 470 -8.78 -3.41 -11.98
C MET A 470 -7.64 -4.04 -11.16
N ILE A 471 -7.86 -4.21 -9.85
CA ILE A 471 -6.86 -4.74 -8.90
C ILE A 471 -7.48 -5.84 -8.03
N ASP A 472 -6.87 -7.03 -8.02
CA ASP A 472 -7.24 -8.20 -7.21
C ASP A 472 -6.59 -8.15 -5.85
N ASP A 473 -7.26 -8.75 -4.86
CA ASP A 473 -6.75 -9.01 -3.52
C ASP A 473 -6.22 -7.75 -2.82
N VAL A 474 -6.93 -6.63 -3.01
CA VAL A 474 -6.62 -5.38 -2.33
C VAL A 474 -6.95 -5.52 -0.85
N SER A 475 -6.01 -5.11 0.00
CA SER A 475 -6.22 -5.10 1.45
C SER A 475 -7.42 -4.21 1.82
N PRO A 476 -8.40 -4.70 2.61
CA PRO A 476 -9.50 -3.88 3.13
C PRO A 476 -9.04 -2.60 3.84
N GLU A 477 -7.84 -2.62 4.41
CA GLU A 477 -7.20 -1.48 5.06
C GLU A 477 -7.10 -0.25 4.17
N LEU A 478 -6.92 -0.41 2.85
CA LEU A 478 -6.76 0.69 1.89
C LEU A 478 -7.81 1.78 2.13
N THR A 479 -9.07 1.37 2.19
CA THR A 479 -10.24 2.27 2.31
C THR A 479 -10.30 3.00 3.66
N THR A 480 -9.59 2.51 4.68
CA THR A 480 -9.54 3.11 6.03
C THR A 480 -8.39 4.10 6.19
N ARG A 481 -7.49 4.21 5.20
CA ARG A 481 -6.32 5.10 5.25
C ARG A 481 -6.70 6.52 4.88
N THR A 482 -6.22 7.49 5.66
CA THR A 482 -6.48 8.91 5.44
C THR A 482 -6.04 9.41 4.07
N TYR A 483 -4.93 8.88 3.52
CA TYR A 483 -4.46 9.28 2.19
C TYR A 483 -5.39 8.79 1.06
N PHE A 484 -5.94 7.58 1.17
CA PHE A 484 -6.90 7.06 0.20
C PHE A 484 -8.23 7.82 0.27
N GLU A 485 -8.69 8.11 1.49
CA GLU A 485 -9.87 8.97 1.70
C GLU A 485 -9.68 10.35 1.10
N ARG A 486 -8.49 10.96 1.25
CA ARG A 486 -8.16 12.24 0.62
C ARG A 486 -8.15 12.14 -0.90
N PHE A 487 -7.48 11.13 -1.46
CA PHE A 487 -7.42 10.88 -2.90
C PHE A 487 -8.82 10.74 -3.51
N ILE A 488 -9.66 9.85 -2.96
CA ILE A 488 -10.97 9.58 -3.54
C ILE A 488 -11.88 10.80 -3.43
N LYS A 489 -11.78 11.58 -2.34
CA LYS A 489 -12.48 12.88 -2.21
C LYS A 489 -11.99 13.90 -3.23
N GLU A 490 -10.69 13.99 -3.43
CA GLU A 490 -10.08 14.91 -4.38
C GLU A 490 -10.56 14.64 -5.81
N VAL A 491 -10.41 13.40 -6.30
CA VAL A 491 -10.83 13.01 -7.66
C VAL A 491 -12.32 13.22 -7.87
N THR A 492 -13.13 12.95 -6.86
CA THR A 492 -14.59 13.04 -7.01
C THR A 492 -15.12 14.46 -6.91
N ASN A 493 -14.49 15.32 -6.09
CA ASN A 493 -14.90 16.71 -5.86
C ASN A 493 -14.27 17.70 -6.84
N ASN A 494 -13.17 17.33 -7.50
CA ASN A 494 -12.46 18.23 -8.38
C ASN A 494 -13.32 18.55 -9.61
N ARG A 495 -13.94 19.73 -9.59
CA ARG A 495 -14.79 20.25 -10.67
C ARG A 495 -14.00 20.60 -11.94
N ASN A 496 -12.67 20.62 -11.88
CA ASN A 496 -11.82 20.77 -13.07
C ASN A 496 -11.60 19.42 -13.78
N LEU A 497 -11.98 18.28 -13.17
CA LEU A 497 -12.02 16.96 -13.81
C LEU A 497 -13.38 16.72 -14.50
N THR A 498 -13.87 17.68 -15.28
CA THR A 498 -15.02 17.49 -16.20
C THR A 498 -14.64 16.72 -17.47
N HIS A 499 -13.36 16.38 -17.61
CA HIS A 499 -12.81 15.57 -18.68
C HIS A 499 -13.07 14.07 -18.47
N PRO A 500 -12.93 13.25 -19.51
CA PRO A 500 -13.04 11.80 -19.39
C PRO A 500 -12.10 11.27 -18.30
N SER A 501 -12.66 10.49 -17.37
CA SER A 501 -11.92 9.92 -16.23
C SER A 501 -12.23 8.44 -16.09
N PRO A 502 -11.25 7.61 -15.71
CA PRO A 502 -11.45 6.17 -15.55
C PRO A 502 -12.20 5.84 -14.26
N ALA A 503 -12.70 4.61 -14.19
CA ALA A 503 -13.25 4.00 -12.98
C ALA A 503 -12.31 2.95 -12.40
N PHE A 504 -12.59 2.47 -11.19
CA PHE A 504 -11.77 1.47 -10.51
C PHE A 504 -12.57 0.24 -10.07
N ILE A 505 -11.95 -0.93 -10.13
CA ILE A 505 -12.55 -2.19 -9.69
C ILE A 505 -11.59 -2.88 -8.74
N PHE A 506 -12.06 -3.22 -7.54
CA PHE A 506 -11.28 -3.92 -6.54
C PHE A 506 -11.94 -5.24 -6.16
N THR A 507 -11.13 -6.26 -5.89
CA THR A 507 -11.57 -7.38 -5.03
C THR A 507 -10.87 -7.25 -3.69
N MET A 508 -11.60 -7.51 -2.59
CA MET A 508 -11.06 -7.40 -1.24
C MET A 508 -11.51 -8.58 -0.38
N ASN A 509 -10.56 -9.27 0.24
CA ASN A 509 -10.86 -10.38 1.14
C ASN A 509 -11.05 -9.89 2.60
N ARG A 510 -12.14 -10.28 3.24
CA ARG A 510 -12.35 -10.05 4.69
C ARG A 510 -11.32 -10.87 5.48
N GLN A 511 -10.62 -10.25 6.42
CA GLN A 511 -9.66 -10.93 7.30
C GLN A 511 -10.37 -11.54 8.52
N GLU A 512 -10.32 -12.87 8.68
CA GLU A 512 -11.03 -13.59 9.76
C GLU A 512 -10.44 -13.39 11.16
N SER A 513 -9.13 -13.15 11.27
CA SER A 513 -8.41 -13.11 12.56
C SER A 513 -8.15 -11.71 13.11
N SER A 514 -8.59 -10.67 12.38
CA SER A 514 -8.26 -9.28 12.66
C SER A 514 -9.52 -8.43 12.68
N ILE A 515 -9.95 -8.10 13.89
CA ILE A 515 -10.93 -7.04 14.16
C ILE A 515 -10.44 -5.65 13.71
N LYS A 516 -9.15 -5.52 13.34
CA LYS A 516 -8.66 -4.34 12.62
C LYS A 516 -8.95 -4.50 11.13
N SER A 517 -9.70 -3.53 10.60
CA SER A 517 -9.94 -3.26 9.17
C SER A 517 -10.93 -4.17 8.44
N GLN A 518 -12.19 -4.06 8.83
CA GLN A 518 -13.26 -4.17 7.84
C GLN A 518 -13.30 -2.79 7.14
N PHE A 519 -13.33 -2.75 5.82
CA PHE A 519 -13.31 -1.55 4.96
C PHE A 519 -14.15 -0.36 5.47
N SER A 520 -13.86 0.85 4.98
CA SER A 520 -14.45 2.08 5.50
C SER A 520 -15.94 2.23 5.14
N LEU A 521 -16.77 2.31 6.18
CA LEU A 521 -18.20 2.63 6.09
C LEU A 521 -18.49 4.13 6.31
N LYS A 522 -17.47 4.98 6.17
CA LYS A 522 -17.68 6.43 6.25
C LYS A 522 -18.58 6.87 5.09
N PRO A 523 -19.62 7.69 5.31
CA PRO A 523 -20.49 8.16 4.23
C PRO A 523 -19.73 8.79 3.06
N GLU A 524 -18.60 9.44 3.35
CA GLU A 524 -17.76 10.05 2.32
C GLU A 524 -17.08 9.03 1.42
N ILE A 525 -16.75 7.84 1.93
CA ILE A 525 -16.22 6.72 1.13
C ILE A 525 -17.37 6.00 0.43
N MET A 526 -18.44 5.66 1.14
CA MET A 526 -19.54 4.83 0.61
C MET A 526 -20.30 5.46 -0.56
N ARG A 527 -20.34 6.80 -0.65
CA ARG A 527 -20.92 7.49 -1.83
C ARG A 527 -20.03 7.35 -3.07
N ARG A 528 -18.72 7.14 -2.91
CA ARG A 528 -17.70 7.16 -3.98
C ARG A 528 -17.19 5.77 -4.37
N LEU A 529 -17.28 4.81 -3.46
CA LEU A 529 -16.88 3.42 -3.61
C LEU A 529 -18.08 2.52 -3.31
N TRP A 530 -18.60 1.88 -4.35
CA TRP A 530 -19.76 1.00 -4.26
C TRP A 530 -19.35 -0.41 -3.82
N TYR A 531 -19.90 -0.89 -2.71
CA TYR A 531 -19.56 -2.21 -2.16
C TYR A 531 -20.56 -3.27 -2.63
N LEU A 532 -20.05 -4.39 -3.16
CA LEU A 532 -20.84 -5.57 -3.52
C LEU A 532 -20.39 -6.74 -2.64
N SER A 533 -21.27 -7.21 -1.74
CA SER A 533 -20.94 -8.26 -0.77
C SER A 533 -21.19 -9.66 -1.32
N PHE A 534 -20.13 -10.48 -1.35
CA PHE A 534 -20.15 -11.88 -1.73
C PHE A 534 -19.72 -12.74 -0.52
N GLU A 535 -20.69 -13.20 0.25
CA GLU A 535 -20.48 -13.93 1.52
C GLU A 535 -20.63 -15.44 1.35
N SER A 536 -21.46 -15.88 0.42
CA SER A 536 -21.74 -17.30 0.22
C SER A 536 -20.64 -17.99 -0.60
N THR A 537 -20.35 -19.24 -0.27
CA THR A 537 -19.53 -20.10 -1.12
C THR A 537 -20.38 -20.75 -2.20
N PHE A 538 -19.74 -21.25 -3.27
CA PHE A 538 -20.46 -22.04 -4.26
C PHE A 538 -20.90 -23.38 -3.65
N SER A 539 -22.19 -23.67 -3.73
CA SER A 539 -22.84 -24.92 -3.32
C SER A 539 -22.78 -25.98 -4.44
N GLY A 540 -23.03 -27.24 -4.08
CA GLY A 540 -23.12 -28.38 -5.02
C GLY A 540 -21.85 -29.20 -5.21
N GLU A 541 -21.96 -30.31 -5.96
CA GLU A 541 -20.82 -31.18 -6.27
C GLU A 541 -19.75 -30.45 -7.08
N SER A 542 -18.48 -30.69 -6.77
CA SER A 542 -17.34 -29.96 -7.36
C SER A 542 -17.34 -29.98 -8.88
N ASP A 543 -17.78 -31.08 -9.47
CA ASP A 543 -17.64 -31.35 -10.90
C ASP A 543 -18.66 -30.57 -11.73
N GLN A 544 -19.91 -30.48 -11.27
CA GLN A 544 -20.95 -29.67 -11.93
C GLN A 544 -20.61 -28.19 -11.88
N ARG A 545 -20.15 -27.70 -10.73
CA ARG A 545 -19.68 -26.31 -10.57
C ARG A 545 -18.48 -26.02 -11.48
N ASN A 546 -17.49 -26.91 -11.50
CA ASN A 546 -16.31 -26.72 -12.33
C ASN A 546 -16.67 -26.73 -13.82
N ALA A 547 -17.64 -27.56 -14.24
CA ALA A 547 -18.14 -27.59 -15.61
C ALA A 547 -18.87 -26.28 -15.99
N ALA A 548 -19.75 -25.77 -15.13
CA ALA A 548 -20.46 -24.50 -15.33
C ALA A 548 -19.47 -23.32 -15.47
N LEU A 549 -18.55 -23.16 -14.51
CA LEU A 549 -17.51 -22.13 -14.58
C LEU A 549 -16.62 -22.26 -15.82
N THR A 550 -16.25 -23.49 -16.19
CA THR A 550 -15.44 -23.73 -17.40
C THR A 550 -16.19 -23.34 -18.67
N SER A 551 -17.51 -23.57 -18.71
CA SER A 551 -18.40 -23.14 -19.79
C SER A 551 -18.48 -21.62 -19.89
N LEU A 552 -18.63 -20.90 -18.77
CA LEU A 552 -18.58 -19.44 -18.78
C LEU A 552 -17.24 -18.92 -19.30
N PHE A 553 -16.13 -19.50 -18.81
CA PHE A 553 -14.79 -19.06 -19.20
C PHE A 553 -14.43 -19.31 -20.66
N SER A 554 -14.98 -20.35 -21.28
CA SER A 554 -14.75 -20.66 -22.70
C SER A 554 -15.56 -19.75 -23.63
N ARG A 555 -16.72 -19.27 -23.16
CA ARG A 555 -17.60 -18.35 -23.90
C ARG A 555 -17.28 -16.87 -23.69
N ALA A 556 -16.59 -16.52 -22.59
CA ALA A 556 -16.29 -15.13 -22.24
C ALA A 556 -15.38 -14.43 -23.26
N ASN A 557 -15.89 -13.34 -23.84
CA ASN A 557 -15.25 -12.46 -24.80
C ASN A 557 -15.76 -11.01 -24.60
N ASP A 558 -15.27 -10.07 -25.39
CA ASP A 558 -15.57 -8.64 -25.26
C ASP A 558 -16.66 -8.12 -26.22
N ASP A 559 -17.36 -9.02 -26.91
CA ASP A 559 -18.34 -8.69 -27.95
C ASP A 559 -19.50 -7.86 -27.40
N LEU A 560 -20.13 -8.32 -26.31
CA LEU A 560 -21.25 -7.61 -25.69
C LEU A 560 -20.81 -6.25 -25.15
N PHE A 561 -19.59 -6.16 -24.62
CA PHE A 561 -19.06 -4.91 -24.11
C PHE A 561 -18.86 -3.87 -25.21
N LYS A 562 -18.27 -4.27 -26.35
CA LYS A 562 -18.14 -3.40 -27.54
C LYS A 562 -19.49 -2.94 -28.07
N TYR A 563 -20.47 -3.86 -28.15
CA TYR A 563 -21.85 -3.52 -28.48
C TYR A 563 -22.41 -2.45 -27.53
N CYS A 564 -22.27 -2.66 -26.22
CA CYS A 564 -22.73 -1.69 -25.22
C CYS A 564 -22.01 -0.34 -25.36
N GLN A 565 -20.71 -0.31 -25.65
CA GLN A 565 -19.97 0.94 -25.85
C GLN A 565 -20.50 1.76 -27.03
N VAL A 566 -20.85 1.10 -28.14
CA VAL A 566 -21.44 1.75 -29.33
C VAL A 566 -22.83 2.29 -29.01
N GLU A 567 -23.68 1.52 -28.33
CA GLU A 567 -25.04 1.95 -27.98
C GLU A 567 -25.05 3.03 -26.89
N LEU A 568 -24.15 2.97 -25.91
CA LEU A 568 -23.97 4.04 -24.91
C LEU A 568 -23.48 5.34 -25.57
N ALA A 569 -22.59 5.26 -26.57
CA ALA A 569 -22.18 6.44 -27.33
C ALA A 569 -23.38 7.13 -28.02
N LYS A 570 -24.29 6.34 -28.61
CA LYS A 570 -25.54 6.86 -29.18
C LYS A 570 -26.43 7.48 -28.11
N PHE A 571 -26.64 6.77 -26.99
CA PHE A 571 -27.44 7.25 -25.86
C PHE A 571 -26.94 8.61 -25.34
N PHE A 572 -25.63 8.73 -25.09
CA PHE A 572 -25.03 9.95 -24.57
C PHE A 572 -24.78 11.06 -25.61
N THR A 573 -25.14 10.83 -26.88
CA THR A 573 -25.10 11.89 -27.90
C THR A 573 -26.25 12.87 -27.72
N ASN A 574 -27.42 12.39 -27.28
CA ASN A 574 -28.60 13.23 -27.03
C ASN A 574 -29.45 12.67 -25.88
N VAL A 575 -29.06 12.99 -24.64
CA VAL A 575 -29.79 12.57 -23.44
C VAL A 575 -31.05 13.42 -23.31
N SER A 576 -32.22 12.77 -23.33
CA SER A 576 -33.50 13.45 -23.14
C SER A 576 -33.67 13.93 -21.69
N VAL A 577 -34.58 14.88 -21.45
CA VAL A 577 -34.90 15.34 -20.08
C VAL A 577 -35.46 14.19 -19.23
N GLU A 578 -36.24 13.30 -19.82
CA GLU A 578 -36.79 12.14 -19.12
C GLU A 578 -35.68 11.14 -18.74
N ASP A 579 -34.75 10.87 -19.65
CA ASP A 579 -33.62 9.99 -19.38
C ASP A 579 -32.69 10.61 -18.33
N ALA A 580 -32.47 11.93 -18.36
CA ALA A 580 -31.72 12.62 -17.31
C ALA A 580 -32.35 12.42 -15.92
N GLN A 581 -33.68 12.50 -15.81
CA GLN A 581 -34.38 12.25 -14.54
C GLN A 581 -34.29 10.79 -14.09
N LYS A 582 -34.26 9.83 -15.02
CA LYS A 582 -34.07 8.41 -14.69
C LYS A 582 -32.63 8.14 -14.26
N ILE A 583 -31.66 8.76 -14.92
CA ILE A 583 -30.24 8.74 -14.55
C ILE A 583 -30.05 9.27 -13.13
N GLU A 584 -30.69 10.38 -12.76
CA GLU A 584 -30.60 10.93 -11.39
C GLU A 584 -31.08 9.97 -10.29
N ARG A 585 -32.02 9.08 -10.63
CA ARG A 585 -32.57 8.07 -9.70
C ARG A 585 -31.75 6.79 -9.68
N ASP A 586 -31.19 6.43 -10.82
CA ASP A 586 -30.43 5.21 -11.04
C ASP A 586 -29.25 5.52 -11.98
N PHE A 587 -28.06 5.62 -11.40
CA PHE A 587 -26.86 5.89 -12.19
C PHE A 587 -26.53 4.76 -13.18
N LEU A 588 -27.07 3.54 -12.99
CA LEU A 588 -26.95 2.41 -13.92
C LEU A 588 -28.04 2.41 -15.01
N TYR A 589 -28.95 3.39 -15.01
CA TYR A 589 -30.04 3.44 -15.98
C TYR A 589 -29.57 3.37 -17.45
N PRO A 590 -28.53 4.10 -17.90
CA PRO A 590 -28.11 4.06 -19.30
C PRO A 590 -27.73 2.64 -19.77
N ILE A 591 -26.87 1.93 -19.02
CA ILE A 591 -26.50 0.56 -19.38
C ILE A 591 -27.68 -0.42 -19.26
N LYS A 592 -28.53 -0.26 -18.24
CA LYS A 592 -29.77 -1.05 -18.11
C LYS A 592 -30.69 -0.83 -19.29
N HIS A 593 -30.83 0.40 -19.77
CA HIS A 593 -31.65 0.73 -20.93
C HIS A 593 -31.12 0.06 -22.21
N VAL A 594 -29.80 0.14 -22.45
CA VAL A 594 -29.14 -0.50 -23.59
C VAL A 594 -29.33 -2.02 -23.56
N LEU A 595 -29.00 -2.66 -22.43
CA LEU A 595 -29.11 -4.12 -22.31
C LEU A 595 -30.56 -4.59 -22.32
N LYS A 596 -31.49 -3.88 -21.68
CA LYS A 596 -32.92 -4.22 -21.72
C LYS A 596 -33.43 -4.20 -23.16
N THR A 597 -33.11 -3.15 -23.92
CA THR A 597 -33.50 -3.05 -25.34
C THR A 597 -32.95 -4.23 -26.16
N ALA A 598 -31.69 -4.61 -25.92
CA ALA A 598 -31.06 -5.74 -26.60
C ALA A 598 -31.65 -7.10 -26.17
N LEU A 599 -31.95 -7.29 -24.88
CA LEU A 599 -32.56 -8.51 -24.34
C LEU A 599 -34.01 -8.67 -24.79
N ASP A 600 -34.79 -7.59 -24.83
CA ASP A 600 -36.19 -7.58 -25.30
C ASP A 600 -36.27 -8.01 -26.77
N LYS A 601 -35.28 -7.64 -27.60
CA LYS A 601 -35.20 -8.09 -29.01
C LYS A 601 -35.22 -9.62 -29.17
N PHE A 602 -34.76 -10.36 -28.16
CA PHE A 602 -34.68 -11.83 -28.18
C PHE A 602 -35.55 -12.50 -27.12
N ASP A 603 -36.49 -11.77 -26.49
CA ASP A 603 -37.36 -12.26 -25.40
C ASP A 603 -36.60 -12.78 -24.17
N MET A 604 -35.42 -12.23 -23.88
CA MET A 604 -34.51 -12.71 -22.82
C MET A 604 -34.59 -11.90 -21.53
N TYR A 605 -35.25 -10.73 -21.53
CA TYR A 605 -35.23 -9.81 -20.39
C TYR A 605 -35.80 -10.43 -19.10
N ASN A 606 -36.79 -11.30 -19.21
CA ASN A 606 -37.38 -12.01 -18.06
C ASN A 606 -36.37 -12.85 -17.26
N GLN A 607 -35.22 -13.23 -17.85
CA GLN A 607 -34.17 -13.97 -17.14
C GLN A 607 -33.47 -13.12 -16.06
N VAL A 608 -33.46 -11.79 -16.22
CA VAL A 608 -32.71 -10.84 -15.37
C VAL A 608 -33.54 -9.66 -14.86
N SER A 609 -34.82 -9.56 -15.24
CA SER A 609 -35.68 -8.39 -14.96
C SER A 609 -35.70 -7.94 -13.50
N LYS A 610 -35.77 -8.90 -12.57
CA LYS A 610 -35.76 -8.63 -11.11
C LYS A 610 -34.51 -7.91 -10.61
N TYR A 611 -33.38 -8.00 -11.33
CA TYR A 611 -32.13 -7.33 -10.98
C TYR A 611 -32.01 -5.93 -11.60
N PHE A 612 -32.90 -5.56 -12.53
CA PHE A 612 -32.87 -4.25 -13.18
C PHE A 612 -33.71 -3.20 -12.42
N GLU A 613 -34.61 -3.63 -11.52
CA GLU A 613 -35.54 -2.76 -10.80
C GLU A 613 -34.86 -1.80 -9.83
N GLU A 614 -33.92 -2.29 -9.02
CA GLU A 614 -33.16 -1.49 -8.06
C GLU A 614 -31.67 -1.87 -8.09
N ASN A 615 -30.79 -0.92 -7.75
CA ASN A 615 -29.37 -1.20 -7.56
C ASN A 615 -29.14 -1.82 -6.19
N TYR A 616 -28.19 -2.73 -6.12
CA TYR A 616 -27.70 -3.33 -4.89
C TYR A 616 -27.19 -2.25 -3.93
N ASP A 617 -27.69 -2.27 -2.70
CA ASP A 617 -27.26 -1.37 -1.64
C ASP A 617 -26.66 -2.19 -0.49
N TYR A 618 -25.35 -2.08 -0.31
CA TYR A 618 -24.61 -2.77 0.74
C TYR A 618 -25.18 -2.46 2.15
N SER A 619 -25.52 -1.19 2.41
CA SER A 619 -26.08 -0.78 3.69
C SER A 619 -27.45 -1.39 3.92
N LEU A 620 -28.25 -1.56 2.87
CA LEU A 620 -29.51 -2.31 2.97
C LEU A 620 -29.23 -3.77 3.30
N PHE A 621 -28.42 -4.46 2.50
CA PHE A 621 -28.30 -5.91 2.60
C PHE A 621 -27.61 -6.37 3.90
N VAL A 622 -26.43 -5.83 4.20
CA VAL A 622 -25.70 -6.19 5.43
C VAL A 622 -26.33 -5.55 6.65
N GLY A 623 -26.79 -4.30 6.52
CA GLY A 623 -27.48 -3.60 7.60
C GLY A 623 -28.69 -4.38 8.09
N ARG A 624 -29.56 -4.86 7.19
CA ARG A 624 -30.73 -5.66 7.53
C ARG A 624 -30.34 -6.92 8.30
N ASN A 625 -29.34 -7.66 7.82
CA ASN A 625 -28.91 -8.90 8.47
C ASN A 625 -28.32 -8.65 9.87
N ASP A 626 -27.36 -7.71 9.98
CA ASP A 626 -26.69 -7.40 11.25
C ASP A 626 -27.69 -6.84 12.28
N TRP A 627 -28.55 -5.90 11.87
CA TRP A 627 -29.60 -5.35 12.73
C TRP A 627 -30.63 -6.40 13.13
N GLY A 628 -31.10 -7.22 12.19
CA GLY A 628 -32.04 -8.31 12.47
C GLY A 628 -31.49 -9.28 13.53
N MET A 629 -30.25 -9.74 13.38
CA MET A 629 -29.58 -10.60 14.36
C MET A 629 -29.45 -9.92 15.73
N LEU A 630 -28.99 -8.66 15.76
CA LEU A 630 -28.78 -7.91 17.00
C LEU A 630 -30.09 -7.72 17.77
N ILE A 631 -31.15 -7.29 17.09
CA ILE A 631 -32.45 -7.06 17.71
C ILE A 631 -33.05 -8.38 18.20
N ASN A 632 -32.94 -9.46 17.41
CA ASN A 632 -33.45 -10.78 17.81
C ASN A 632 -32.83 -11.26 19.13
N GLN A 633 -31.53 -11.04 19.34
CA GLN A 633 -30.81 -11.40 20.57
C GLN A 633 -31.05 -10.43 21.75
N ALA A 634 -31.59 -9.24 21.49
CA ALA A 634 -31.79 -8.20 22.50
C ALA A 634 -32.95 -8.51 23.46
N LYS A 635 -32.75 -8.21 24.75
CA LYS A 635 -33.77 -8.36 25.81
C LYS A 635 -34.58 -7.08 26.01
N ILE A 636 -35.91 -7.22 26.03
CA ILE A 636 -36.83 -6.12 26.34
C ILE A 636 -36.62 -5.69 27.81
N GLY A 637 -36.61 -4.38 28.07
CA GLY A 637 -36.41 -3.79 29.39
C GLY A 637 -34.97 -3.35 29.64
N SER A 638 -33.99 -4.25 29.47
CA SER A 638 -32.57 -3.89 29.66
C SER A 638 -31.93 -3.32 28.41
N ASP A 639 -32.20 -3.93 27.24
CA ASP A 639 -31.52 -3.61 25.98
C ASP A 639 -32.39 -2.75 25.07
N ILE A 640 -33.70 -2.98 25.10
CA ILE A 640 -34.69 -2.26 24.30
C ILE A 640 -35.80 -1.74 25.21
N LEU A 641 -36.07 -0.44 25.14
CA LEU A 641 -37.19 0.22 25.79
C LEU A 641 -38.10 0.84 24.74
N PHE A 642 -39.42 0.61 24.83
CA PHE A 642 -40.38 1.19 23.91
C PHE A 642 -40.99 2.45 24.50
N ILE A 643 -40.95 3.53 23.73
CA ILE A 643 -41.48 4.84 24.11
C ILE A 643 -42.38 5.39 23.00
N LYS A 644 -43.30 6.29 23.36
CA LYS A 644 -44.11 7.02 22.39
C LYS A 644 -43.56 8.45 22.31
N GLN A 645 -43.14 8.88 21.14
CA GLN A 645 -42.62 10.22 20.89
C GLN A 645 -43.25 10.75 19.60
N ASP A 646 -43.79 11.98 19.64
CA ASP A 646 -44.48 12.62 18.52
C ASP A 646 -45.56 11.73 17.89
N ASP A 647 -46.37 11.10 18.74
CA ASP A 647 -47.40 10.10 18.40
C ASP A 647 -46.94 8.83 17.68
N ARG A 648 -45.64 8.66 17.43
CA ARG A 648 -45.08 7.44 16.85
C ARG A 648 -44.47 6.52 17.91
N LEU A 649 -44.52 5.22 17.64
CA LEU A 649 -43.85 4.21 18.47
C LEU A 649 -42.35 4.22 18.15
N LYS A 650 -41.53 4.43 19.17
CA LYS A 650 -40.08 4.39 19.05
C LYS A 650 -39.49 3.30 19.94
N ALA A 651 -38.40 2.68 19.47
CA ALA A 651 -37.57 1.76 20.23
C ALA A 651 -36.25 2.46 20.61
N GLN A 652 -36.01 2.61 21.90
CA GLN A 652 -34.74 3.04 22.43
C GLN A 652 -33.83 1.83 22.63
N ILE A 653 -32.75 1.75 21.84
CA ILE A 653 -31.77 0.67 21.89
C ILE A 653 -30.59 1.14 22.75
N ASN A 654 -30.34 0.48 23.88
CA ASN A 654 -29.31 0.88 24.84
C ASN A 654 -27.90 0.53 24.33
N LYS A 655 -26.92 1.42 24.58
CA LYS A 655 -25.49 1.20 24.29
C LYS A 655 -24.95 -0.11 24.86
N GLU A 656 -25.46 -0.55 26.01
CA GLU A 656 -25.05 -1.81 26.63
C GLU A 656 -25.24 -3.03 25.72
N LEU A 657 -26.23 -3.02 24.82
CA LEU A 657 -26.42 -4.07 23.83
C LEU A 657 -25.20 -4.21 22.91
N PHE A 658 -24.60 -3.08 22.52
CA PHE A 658 -23.40 -3.05 21.68
C PHE A 658 -22.14 -3.48 22.44
N ASN A 659 -22.09 -3.30 23.76
CA ASN A 659 -21.01 -3.83 24.59
C ASN A 659 -21.03 -5.37 24.64
N LYS A 660 -22.21 -6.01 24.53
CA LYS A 660 -22.34 -7.49 24.57
C LYS A 660 -21.73 -8.18 23.35
N ILE A 661 -21.74 -7.50 22.21
CA ILE A 661 -21.12 -7.96 20.96
C ILE A 661 -19.70 -7.39 20.76
N SER A 662 -19.17 -6.69 21.77
CA SER A 662 -17.87 -6.05 21.79
C SER A 662 -16.83 -7.01 22.38
N ASP A 663 -15.61 -7.04 21.83
CA ASP A 663 -14.50 -7.89 22.34
C ASP A 663 -13.63 -7.18 23.40
N GLN A 664 -14.08 -6.01 23.89
CA GLN A 664 -13.41 -5.17 24.87
C GLN A 664 -12.03 -4.61 24.47
N THR A 665 -11.60 -4.76 23.21
CA THR A 665 -10.44 -4.02 22.71
C THR A 665 -10.82 -2.56 22.45
N ALA A 666 -9.86 -1.63 22.54
CA ALA A 666 -10.09 -0.20 22.24
C ALA A 666 -10.67 0.04 20.83
N LYS A 667 -10.58 -0.95 19.93
CA LYS A 667 -11.01 -0.88 18.53
C LYS A 667 -12.40 -1.46 18.29
N ASN A 668 -12.83 -2.38 19.13
CA ASN A 668 -14.15 -3.01 19.10
C ASN A 668 -14.89 -2.74 20.41
N SER A 669 -14.78 -1.50 20.91
CA SER A 669 -15.60 -1.06 22.04
C SER A 669 -17.07 -0.99 21.63
N GLY A 670 -18.00 -1.09 22.57
CA GLY A 670 -19.42 -0.91 22.23
C GLY A 670 -19.74 0.47 21.65
N SER A 671 -18.90 1.50 21.87
CA SER A 671 -19.03 2.80 21.18
C SER A 671 -18.72 2.68 19.67
N THR A 672 -17.72 1.89 19.29
CA THR A 672 -17.36 1.66 17.89
C THR A 672 -18.41 0.82 17.17
N MET A 673 -18.94 -0.21 17.85
CA MET A 673 -20.03 -1.04 17.31
C MET A 673 -21.30 -0.22 17.14
N LEU A 674 -21.62 0.64 18.10
CA LEU A 674 -22.73 1.60 17.99
C LEU A 674 -22.55 2.46 16.72
N ASP A 675 -21.42 3.16 16.55
CA ASP A 675 -21.16 3.97 15.35
C ASP A 675 -21.29 3.19 14.02
N ARG A 676 -20.83 1.93 14.00
CA ARG A 676 -20.99 1.06 12.82
C ARG A 676 -22.45 0.78 12.49
N TYR A 677 -23.23 0.33 13.47
CA TYR A 677 -24.65 0.00 13.27
C TYR A 677 -25.46 1.23 12.88
N PHE A 678 -25.09 2.42 13.37
CA PHE A 678 -25.69 3.67 12.92
C PHE A 678 -25.48 3.92 11.42
N LYS A 679 -24.26 3.68 10.93
CA LYS A 679 -23.90 3.90 9.52
C LYS A 679 -24.65 2.99 8.55
N TYR A 680 -25.13 1.84 9.00
CA TYR A 680 -25.98 0.96 8.19
C TYR A 680 -27.41 1.49 7.99
N LEU A 681 -27.92 2.33 8.89
CA LEU A 681 -29.29 2.82 8.80
C LEU A 681 -29.41 3.88 7.70
N PRO A 682 -30.12 3.62 6.58
CA PRO A 682 -30.16 4.56 5.48
C PRO A 682 -31.02 5.77 5.84
N ARG A 683 -30.49 6.96 5.62
CA ARG A 683 -31.18 8.23 5.95
C ARG A 683 -32.51 8.39 5.23
N LYS A 684 -32.65 7.85 4.01
CA LYS A 684 -33.85 7.96 3.16
C LYS A 684 -35.11 7.33 3.78
N TYR A 685 -34.97 6.40 4.73
CA TYR A 685 -36.10 5.75 5.39
C TYR A 685 -36.48 6.38 6.73
N HIS A 686 -35.79 7.44 7.17
CA HIS A 686 -36.09 8.14 8.42
C HIS A 686 -36.22 7.20 9.64
N ILE A 687 -35.34 6.20 9.73
CA ILE A 687 -35.40 5.13 10.74
C ILE A 687 -34.89 5.63 12.10
N ALA A 688 -33.70 6.21 12.14
CA ALA A 688 -33.12 6.77 13.36
C ALA A 688 -33.32 8.29 13.40
N SER A 689 -33.85 8.79 14.50
CA SER A 689 -34.01 10.24 14.71
C SER A 689 -32.73 10.88 15.24
N GLN A 690 -32.03 10.22 16.16
CA GLN A 690 -30.80 10.71 16.81
C GLN A 690 -29.91 9.54 17.28
N GLN A 691 -28.60 9.71 17.13
CA GLN A 691 -27.58 8.92 17.85
C GLN A 691 -27.25 9.67 19.15
N THR A 692 -27.44 9.03 20.31
CA THR A 692 -27.09 9.63 21.61
C THR A 692 -25.86 8.95 22.19
N SER A 693 -25.26 9.54 23.22
CA SER A 693 -24.16 8.90 23.97
C SER A 693 -24.57 7.60 24.66
N THR A 694 -25.88 7.35 24.80
CA THR A 694 -26.49 6.23 25.52
C THR A 694 -27.14 5.19 24.61
N GLY A 695 -27.23 5.40 23.29
CA GLY A 695 -27.88 4.45 22.39
C GLY A 695 -28.49 5.05 21.11
N PHE A 696 -29.54 4.39 20.62
CA PHE A 696 -30.35 4.81 19.48
C PHE A 696 -31.80 5.02 19.85
N ILE A 697 -32.47 5.90 19.11
CA ILE A 697 -33.92 5.97 19.06
C ILE A 697 -34.34 5.66 17.62
N LEU A 698 -35.01 4.53 17.44
CA LEU A 698 -35.49 4.02 16.16
C LEU A 698 -37.00 4.18 16.07
N ASP A 699 -37.51 4.62 14.93
CA ASP A 699 -38.92 4.53 14.57
C ASP A 699 -39.25 3.07 14.23
N VAL A 700 -40.17 2.45 14.98
CA VAL A 700 -40.46 1.02 14.87
C VAL A 700 -41.03 0.67 13.50
N GLU A 701 -41.98 1.47 13.00
CA GLU A 701 -42.65 1.21 11.73
C GLU A 701 -41.68 1.37 10.55
N ASN A 702 -40.88 2.44 10.55
CA ASN A 702 -39.88 2.64 9.51
C ASN A 702 -38.76 1.58 9.56
N PHE A 703 -38.35 1.15 10.77
CA PHE A 703 -37.34 0.12 10.94
C PHE A 703 -37.82 -1.23 10.43
N ASP A 704 -39.02 -1.68 10.83
CA ASP A 704 -39.56 -2.99 10.42
C ASP A 704 -39.86 -3.02 8.91
N LYS A 705 -40.43 -1.94 8.36
CA LYS A 705 -40.59 -1.77 6.91
C LYS A 705 -39.24 -1.81 6.18
N TRP A 706 -38.21 -1.22 6.76
CA TRP A 706 -36.87 -1.28 6.20
C TRP A 706 -36.27 -2.69 6.32
N LEU A 707 -36.51 -3.40 7.42
CA LEU A 707 -36.02 -4.76 7.65
C LEU A 707 -36.73 -5.80 6.78
N ASP A 708 -37.93 -5.47 6.29
CA ASP A 708 -38.86 -6.39 5.64
C ASP A 708 -39.31 -7.53 6.59
N ASP A 709 -39.42 -7.20 7.87
CA ASP A 709 -39.80 -8.10 8.97
C ASP A 709 -40.36 -7.25 10.13
N ASP A 710 -41.47 -7.68 10.74
CA ASP A 710 -42.12 -7.04 11.89
C ASP A 710 -41.36 -7.24 13.23
N THR A 711 -40.03 -7.28 13.20
CA THR A 711 -39.19 -7.74 14.32
C THR A 711 -39.35 -6.87 15.58
N LEU A 712 -39.30 -5.54 15.46
CA LEU A 712 -39.46 -4.64 16.63
C LEU A 712 -40.91 -4.56 17.07
N MET A 713 -41.88 -4.56 16.15
CA MET A 713 -43.30 -4.57 16.45
C MET A 713 -43.69 -5.83 17.22
N ASN A 714 -43.20 -7.00 16.80
CA ASN A 714 -43.39 -8.26 17.50
C ASN A 714 -42.79 -8.23 18.92
N LYS A 715 -41.60 -7.63 19.09
CA LYS A 715 -41.02 -7.43 20.43
C LYS A 715 -41.85 -6.46 21.27
N TYR A 716 -42.36 -5.37 20.69
CA TYR A 716 -43.23 -4.43 21.40
C TYR A 716 -44.51 -5.12 21.89
N GLN A 717 -45.20 -5.87 21.03
CA GLN A 717 -46.44 -6.58 21.39
C GLN A 717 -46.23 -7.59 22.53
N ASN A 718 -45.03 -8.18 22.63
CA ASN A 718 -44.65 -9.09 23.69
C ASN A 718 -44.09 -8.41 24.97
N SER A 719 -43.96 -7.09 24.97
CA SER A 719 -43.42 -6.30 26.09
C SER A 719 -44.42 -6.11 27.23
N SER A 720 -43.93 -5.83 28.45
CA SER A 720 -44.77 -5.33 29.56
C SER A 720 -45.42 -3.99 29.23
N SER A 721 -44.70 -3.11 28.51
CA SER A 721 -45.18 -1.79 28.10
C SER A 721 -46.43 -1.85 27.21
N PHE A 722 -46.55 -2.87 26.36
CA PHE A 722 -47.77 -3.10 25.58
C PHE A 722 -48.91 -3.64 26.44
N ARG A 723 -48.64 -4.56 27.38
CA ARG A 723 -49.64 -5.04 28.35
C ARG A 723 -50.18 -3.89 29.22
N ASP A 724 -49.33 -3.00 29.68
CA ASP A 724 -49.73 -1.83 30.47
C ASP A 724 -50.53 -0.81 29.65
N LYS A 725 -50.23 -0.69 28.35
CA LYS A 725 -51.04 0.11 27.42
C LYS A 725 -52.41 -0.55 27.21
N GLN A 726 -52.45 -1.84 26.95
CA GLN A 726 -53.70 -2.58 26.75
C GLN A 726 -54.59 -2.53 28.00
N GLN A 727 -54.01 -2.61 29.21
CA GLN A 727 -54.75 -2.42 30.45
C GLN A 727 -55.30 -0.99 30.59
N ARG A 728 -54.52 0.03 30.25
CA ARG A 728 -54.98 1.44 30.28
C ARG A 728 -56.05 1.72 29.24
N ASP A 729 -55.89 1.20 28.03
CA ASP A 729 -56.87 1.35 26.95
C ASP A 729 -58.17 0.62 27.30
N ASN A 730 -58.08 -0.59 27.87
CA ASN A 730 -59.24 -1.32 28.39
C ASN A 730 -59.91 -0.59 29.55
N GLN A 731 -59.14 0.01 30.48
CA GLN A 731 -59.69 0.84 31.56
C GLN A 731 -60.38 2.09 31.01
N ALA A 732 -59.77 2.79 30.04
CA ALA A 732 -60.35 3.97 29.41
C ALA A 732 -61.63 3.64 28.64
N GLN A 733 -61.67 2.51 27.92
CA GLN A 733 -62.89 2.00 27.29
C GLN A 733 -63.94 1.64 28.34
N LEU A 734 -63.57 0.98 29.44
CA LEU A 734 -64.49 0.71 30.55
C LEU A 734 -65.05 2.00 31.12
N THR A 735 -64.22 3.02 31.37
CA THR A 735 -64.64 4.33 31.88
C THR A 735 -65.58 5.01 30.88
N GLN A 736 -65.28 5.03 29.59
CA GLN A 736 -66.17 5.57 28.57
C GLN A 736 -67.51 4.82 28.50
N THR A 737 -67.49 3.50 28.66
CA THR A 737 -68.69 2.66 28.66
C THR A 737 -69.53 2.92 29.91
N VAL A 738 -68.89 3.06 31.07
CA VAL A 738 -69.52 3.44 32.34
C VAL A 738 -70.09 4.85 32.28
N ASP A 739 -69.38 5.81 31.68
CA ASP A 739 -69.87 7.18 31.49
C ASP A 739 -71.07 7.22 30.53
N MET A 740 -71.04 6.43 29.45
CA MET A 740 -72.19 6.26 28.56
C MET A 740 -73.38 5.61 29.28
N LEU A 741 -73.15 4.57 30.08
CA LEU A 741 -74.20 3.94 30.90
C LEU A 741 -74.74 4.90 31.96
N ALA A 742 -73.89 5.70 32.60
CA ALA A 742 -74.29 6.70 33.59
C ALA A 742 -75.12 7.82 32.95
N LYS A 743 -74.73 8.30 31.76
CA LYS A 743 -75.55 9.23 30.97
C LYS A 743 -76.89 8.62 30.57
N ALA A 744 -76.89 7.39 30.06
CA ALA A 744 -78.13 6.69 29.68
C ALA A 744 -79.05 6.46 30.89
N MET A 745 -78.52 6.14 32.07
CA MET A 745 -79.31 6.00 33.30
C MET A 745 -79.83 7.35 33.84
N LEU A 746 -79.07 8.44 33.67
CA LEU A 746 -79.53 9.79 33.99
C LEU A 746 -80.67 10.22 33.06
N GLU A 747 -80.54 9.95 31.77
CA GLU A 747 -81.58 10.20 30.76
C GLU A 747 -82.83 9.36 31.01
N ASP A 748 -82.68 8.07 31.35
CA ASP A 748 -83.80 7.19 31.72
C ASP A 748 -84.46 7.64 33.04
N ARG A 749 -83.69 8.07 34.05
CA ARG A 749 -84.25 8.66 35.28
C ARG A 749 -84.97 9.98 35.03
N GLU A 750 -84.49 10.80 34.11
CA GLU A 750 -85.19 12.03 33.70
C GLU A 750 -86.46 11.72 32.91
N GLN A 751 -86.44 10.71 32.03
CA GLN A 751 -87.62 10.26 31.32
C GLN A 751 -88.67 9.69 32.29
N ARG A 752 -88.28 8.82 33.22
CA ARG A 752 -89.19 8.32 34.27
C ARG A 752 -89.73 9.43 35.15
N ARG A 753 -88.91 10.42 35.54
CA ARG A 753 -89.40 11.62 36.26
C ARG A 753 -90.39 12.44 35.43
N LYS A 754 -90.17 12.58 34.12
CA LYS A 754 -91.12 13.25 33.20
C LYS A 754 -92.41 12.44 33.02
N GLU A 755 -92.34 11.11 33.00
CA GLU A 755 -93.50 10.22 32.92
C GLU A 755 -94.30 10.16 34.22
N GLU A 756 -93.63 10.15 35.38
CA GLU A 756 -94.27 10.27 36.70
C GLU A 756 -94.90 11.66 36.90
N ALA A 757 -94.25 12.72 36.43
CA ALA A 757 -94.84 14.06 36.41
C ALA A 757 -96.08 14.14 35.50
N LYS A 758 -96.08 13.44 34.35
CA LYS A 758 -97.26 13.29 33.48
C LYS A 758 -98.38 12.46 34.11
N LYS A 759 -98.05 11.38 34.83
CA LYS A 759 -99.05 10.60 35.59
C LYS A 759 -99.65 11.38 36.76
N ASN A 760 -98.86 12.18 37.46
CA ASN A 760 -99.35 13.08 38.51
C ASN A 760 -100.19 14.24 37.93
N HIS A 761 -99.87 14.77 36.74
CA HIS A 761 -100.72 15.75 36.05
C HIS A 761 -102.02 15.15 35.49
N SER A 762 -102.03 13.86 35.14
CA SER A 762 -103.24 13.16 34.67
C SER A 762 -104.25 12.88 35.78
N TRP A 763 -103.84 12.85 37.06
CA TRP A 763 -104.76 12.63 38.18
C TRP A 763 -105.50 13.92 38.60
N PHE A 764 -104.86 15.08 38.48
CA PHE A 764 -105.49 16.38 38.81
C PHE A 764 -106.33 16.99 37.67
N GLY A 765 -106.20 16.51 36.42
CA GLY A 765 -106.92 17.05 35.26
C GLY A 765 -108.37 16.57 35.06
N ASN A 766 -108.80 15.49 35.72
CA ASN A 766 -110.14 14.92 35.55
C ASN A 766 -111.18 15.36 36.61
N LEU A 767 -110.87 16.38 37.42
CA LEU A 767 -111.76 16.87 38.49
C LEU A 767 -112.51 18.18 38.18
N PHE A 768 -112.26 18.83 37.04
CA PHE A 768 -112.94 20.07 36.67
C PHE A 768 -113.35 20.09 35.20
N HIS A 769 -114.43 19.39 34.86
CA HIS A 769 -115.41 19.83 33.86
C HIS A 769 -116.73 19.06 34.09
N ARG A 770 -117.55 19.59 34.99
CA ARG A 770 -118.98 19.26 35.12
C ARG A 770 -119.73 20.59 35.22
N ASN A 771 -120.38 20.96 34.12
CA ASN A 771 -121.68 21.66 33.98
C ASN A 771 -121.77 22.32 32.62
#